data_AF-A0A8R1XNI1-F1
#
_entry.id   AF-A0A8R1XNI1-F1
#
_cell.length_a   1.000
_cell.length_b   1.000
_cell.length_c   1.000
_cell.angle_alpha   90.00
_cell.angle_beta   90.00
_cell.angle_gamma   90.00
#
_symmetry.space_group_name_H-M   'P 1'
#
loop_
_entity.id
_entity.type
_entity.pdbx_description
1 polymer ?
#
loop_
_entity_poly.entity_id
_entity_poly.type
_entity_poly.pdbx_seq_one_letter_code
_entity_poly.pdbx_strand_id
1 'polypeptide(L)'
;MLPSLIGILLRARQGRYLVIADVEKAFLQVSLKREDRDVTRFLWLKDKSKEVTQENLVIFRFARVPFGVVSSPFLLAAVIRHLLTEEHSKLSIEIAKNLYVDNVVLTSESESESIRKAKKAKELFKKAKMQLREFHANHGINIDNEQEMTEKTKVKLLGIEWNNSKDEFTWNWKIPQEGLQTKRQILQFYAGIYDPLGLLSPIILPWKLLIQDLWKKGMSWDENLEPEEMRRCLELERAFNQLEIMEISRWTPQEYSEIHVFVDASEKAMGLAIYARRSSNTPCKPQLIYGKTRLVPKRENTNQSASIPRLELLAVTLGVRALEFIRQEIDVEKTYLWTDSACVLHWLRKPPVGSKYISNRIDEIRRCKEIEYRHVRSSNNPADHASRGLLPQKLKENLLWWNGPSWLWEPKENWPENKVMEESIISVCMSMGLMEKEEIQSQKVMALIDETRFSSLLKLIRTILYVLRFLTKISKEKIRNLRVFSKENFTSKEYEKATQLLVKMAQSNITQKEIEHWGLRRDQNGNWRCVGRLRQAMPQIEDFPYFINRGKFAELIVKHYHENSFHASVHYTWSKMRQRYWIPHGRSYIKKILRKICKGCAMWVVTPFEQPDFPPYPTARVTATQPFETTGVDLFGPITIMENHVKTKRWVALFTCLATRAVHLEVMETMSAEQCIQAFRRFISRRKQPKHIISDNGKNLIAASKLAI
;
A
#
# COMPACT_ATOMS: atom_id res chain seq x y z
N MET A 1 9.32 19.00 18.18
CA MET A 1 9.64 20.30 18.80
C MET A 1 10.29 21.22 17.77
N LEU A 2 11.31 20.74 17.04
CA LEU A 2 11.64 21.25 15.70
C LEU A 2 10.35 21.33 14.84
N PRO A 3 10.12 22.41 14.08
CA PRO A 3 9.04 22.48 13.10
C PRO A 3 9.24 21.46 11.97
N SER A 4 8.16 21.14 11.24
CA SER A 4 8.25 20.30 10.05
C SER A 4 9.00 21.03 8.94
N LEU A 5 10.06 20.43 8.40
CA LEU A 5 10.82 20.99 7.28
C LEU A 5 9.91 21.32 6.09
N ILE A 6 8.96 20.43 5.79
CA ILE A 6 7.95 20.62 4.74
C ILE A 6 7.06 21.83 5.07
N GLY A 7 6.73 22.03 6.34
CA GLY A 7 5.93 23.16 6.83
C GLY A 7 6.63 24.50 6.69
N ILE A 8 7.93 24.56 7.01
CA ILE A 8 8.75 25.75 6.79
C ILE A 8 8.85 26.03 5.29
N LEU A 9 9.09 25.01 4.46
CA LEU A 9 9.14 25.17 3.00
C LEU A 9 7.81 25.65 2.41
N LEU A 10 6.66 25.17 2.91
CA LEU A 10 5.34 25.66 2.49
C LEU A 10 5.13 27.14 2.85
N ARG A 11 5.44 27.55 4.09
CA ARG A 11 5.40 28.98 4.48
C ARG A 11 6.38 29.83 3.68
N ALA A 12 7.59 29.32 3.44
CA ALA A 12 8.62 29.96 2.63
C ALA A 12 8.18 30.19 1.17
N ARG A 13 7.10 29.55 0.69
CA ARG A 13 6.48 29.85 -0.61
C ARG A 13 5.43 30.98 -0.55
N GLN A 14 4.78 31.22 0.60
CA GLN A 14 3.64 32.14 0.68
C GLN A 14 4.01 33.63 0.51
N GLY A 15 5.12 34.06 1.12
CA GLY A 15 5.52 35.46 1.08
C GLY A 15 6.02 35.90 -0.29
N ARG A 16 5.64 37.09 -0.77
CA ARG A 16 6.24 37.66 -2.00
C ARG A 16 7.74 37.90 -1.85
N TYR A 17 8.17 38.41 -0.71
CA TYR A 17 9.58 38.60 -0.36
C TYR A 17 10.02 37.54 0.64
N LEU A 18 11.13 36.86 0.33
CA LEU A 18 11.76 35.87 1.21
C LEU A 18 13.11 36.41 1.69
N VAL A 19 13.42 36.22 2.97
CA VAL A 19 14.75 36.39 3.56
C VAL A 19 15.14 35.12 4.30
N ILE A 20 16.37 34.67 4.13
CA ILE A 20 17.00 33.63 4.94
C ILE A 20 18.24 34.19 5.65
N ALA A 21 18.60 33.60 6.79
CA ALA A 21 19.82 33.92 7.53
C ALA A 21 20.33 32.69 8.31
N ASP A 22 21.63 32.64 8.55
CA ASP A 22 22.30 31.63 9.39
C ASP A 22 22.53 32.16 10.82
N VAL A 23 22.38 31.29 11.82
CA VAL A 23 22.73 31.56 13.22
C VAL A 23 24.17 31.15 13.48
N GLU A 24 25.08 32.13 13.62
CA GLU A 24 26.52 31.86 13.73
C GLU A 24 26.84 30.89 14.88
N LYS A 25 27.40 29.73 14.52
CA LYS A 25 27.90 28.71 15.46
C LYS A 25 26.87 28.36 16.53
N ALA A 26 25.59 28.30 16.15
CA ALA A 26 24.42 28.21 17.04
C ALA A 26 24.58 27.27 18.26
N PHE A 27 25.10 26.05 18.04
CA PHE A 27 25.36 25.08 19.11
C PHE A 27 26.35 25.57 20.18
N LEU A 28 27.42 26.27 19.78
CA LEU A 28 28.45 26.78 20.70
C LEU A 28 27.92 27.93 21.57
N GLN A 29 26.82 28.58 21.18
CA GLN A 29 26.17 29.60 22.01
C GLN A 29 25.43 28.98 23.21
N VAL A 30 25.03 27.70 23.14
CA VAL A 30 24.38 27.00 24.26
C VAL A 30 25.43 26.42 25.21
N SER A 31 25.35 26.76 26.50
CA SER A 31 26.28 26.25 27.53
C SER A 31 25.81 24.94 28.15
N LEU A 32 26.75 24.03 28.41
CA LEU A 32 26.49 22.84 29.22
C LEU A 32 26.64 23.17 30.71
N LYS A 33 25.75 22.61 31.56
CA LYS A 33 25.89 22.65 33.02
C LYS A 33 27.22 22.01 33.43
N ARG A 34 27.82 22.48 34.53
CA ARG A 34 29.16 22.05 34.94
C ARG A 34 29.26 20.54 35.19
N GLU A 35 28.21 19.95 35.74
CA GLU A 35 28.07 18.49 35.94
C GLU A 35 28.09 17.72 34.60
N ASP A 36 27.30 18.16 33.61
CA ASP A 36 27.15 17.48 32.31
C ASP A 36 28.39 17.57 31.41
N ARG A 37 29.32 18.49 31.66
CA ARG A 37 30.54 18.64 30.82
C ARG A 37 31.40 17.39 30.83
N ASP A 38 31.36 16.61 31.90
CA ASP A 38 32.29 15.51 32.09
C ASP A 38 32.01 14.31 31.17
N VAL A 39 30.75 14.13 30.74
CA VAL A 39 30.38 13.14 29.70
C VAL A 39 30.69 13.59 28.28
N THR A 40 31.24 14.80 28.09
CA THR A 40 31.65 15.36 26.78
C THR A 40 33.18 15.45 26.62
N ARG A 41 33.91 14.61 27.36
CA ARG A 41 35.37 14.50 27.24
C ARG A 41 35.78 13.99 25.85
N PHE A 42 36.87 14.53 25.32
CA PHE A 42 37.55 14.01 24.14
C PHE A 42 39.07 14.06 24.33
N LEU A 43 39.76 13.15 23.64
CA LEU A 43 41.20 13.04 23.68
C LEU A 43 41.81 13.86 22.53
N TRP A 44 42.91 14.56 22.83
CA TRP A 44 43.68 15.33 21.87
C TRP A 44 45.17 15.02 22.05
N LEU A 45 45.91 14.87 20.94
CA LEU A 45 47.36 14.73 20.97
C LEU A 45 48.00 16.11 20.86
N LYS A 46 48.90 16.46 21.79
CA LYS A 46 49.69 17.71 21.70
C LYS A 46 50.51 17.73 20.42
N ASP A 47 51.12 16.58 20.11
CA ASP A 47 51.97 16.36 18.95
C ASP A 47 51.51 15.09 18.23
N LYS A 48 51.02 15.25 17.00
CA LYS A 48 50.53 14.14 16.17
C LYS A 48 51.64 13.23 15.63
N SER A 49 52.91 13.65 15.73
CA SER A 49 54.07 12.87 15.27
C SER A 49 54.62 11.91 16.33
N LYS A 50 54.24 12.09 17.60
CA LYS A 50 54.69 11.28 18.73
C LYS A 50 53.67 10.20 19.09
N GLU A 51 54.16 9.15 19.73
CA GLU A 51 53.33 8.06 20.25
C GLU A 51 52.26 8.55 21.25
N VAL A 52 51.25 7.71 21.47
CA VAL A 52 50.12 7.98 22.37
C VAL A 52 50.53 7.71 23.82
N THR A 53 51.41 8.55 24.36
CA THR A 53 51.84 8.52 25.77
C THR A 53 50.96 9.42 26.64
N GLN A 54 50.94 9.20 27.96
CA GLN A 54 50.20 10.08 28.89
C GLN A 54 50.67 11.54 28.83
N GLU A 55 51.93 11.79 28.49
CA GLU A 55 52.51 13.12 28.35
C GLU A 55 52.05 13.83 27.07
N ASN A 56 51.81 13.08 25.99
CA ASN A 56 51.33 13.60 24.71
C ASN A 56 49.79 13.72 24.66
N LEU A 57 49.07 12.95 25.48
CA LEU A 57 47.61 12.96 25.57
C LEU A 57 47.10 14.14 26.42
N VAL A 58 46.09 14.87 25.91
CA VAL A 58 45.33 15.87 26.67
C VAL A 58 43.86 15.50 26.64
N ILE A 59 43.21 15.53 27.81
CA ILE A 59 41.77 15.33 27.94
C ILE A 59 41.11 16.70 27.96
N PHE A 60 40.45 17.06 26.85
CA PHE A 60 39.55 18.21 26.81
C PHE A 60 38.12 17.76 27.12
N ARG A 61 37.24 18.72 27.39
CA ARG A 61 35.78 18.52 27.49
C ARG A 61 35.05 19.74 26.99
N PHE A 62 33.88 19.56 26.40
CA PHE A 62 33.12 20.70 25.90
C PHE A 62 32.48 21.49 27.06
N ALA A 63 32.59 22.83 27.00
CA ALA A 63 31.85 23.74 27.88
C ALA A 63 30.49 24.18 27.29
N ARG A 64 30.30 23.93 26.00
CA ARG A 64 29.16 24.31 25.16
C ARG A 64 28.59 23.06 24.48
N VAL A 65 27.39 23.12 23.94
CA VAL A 65 26.78 21.96 23.27
C VAL A 65 27.62 21.57 22.03
N PRO A 66 28.18 20.35 21.96
CA PRO A 66 29.02 19.93 20.84
C PRO A 66 28.19 19.55 19.61
N PHE A 67 28.83 19.60 18.45
CA PHE A 67 28.32 18.97 17.23
C PHE A 67 28.33 17.44 17.34
N GLY A 68 27.47 16.74 16.61
CA GLY A 68 27.45 15.28 16.53
C GLY A 68 26.76 14.55 17.69
N VAL A 69 26.51 15.19 18.83
CA VAL A 69 25.71 14.60 19.92
C VAL A 69 24.22 14.64 19.57
N VAL A 70 23.52 13.51 19.75
CA VAL A 70 22.12 13.30 19.31
C VAL A 70 21.14 14.31 19.94
N SER A 71 21.40 14.76 21.17
CA SER A 71 20.57 15.76 21.86
C SER A 71 20.86 17.22 21.43
N SER A 72 21.96 17.50 20.72
CA SER A 72 22.37 18.88 20.40
C SER A 72 21.32 19.67 19.60
N PRO A 73 20.69 19.13 18.54
CA PRO A 73 19.64 19.84 17.80
C PRO A 73 18.40 20.11 18.66
N PHE A 74 18.09 19.21 19.61
CA PHE A 74 17.01 19.41 20.57
C PHE A 74 17.33 20.53 21.55
N LEU A 75 18.54 20.54 22.13
CA LEU A 75 18.97 21.55 23.10
C LEU A 75 18.97 22.96 22.48
N LEU A 76 19.51 23.09 21.27
CA LEU A 76 19.50 24.34 20.52
C LEU A 76 18.07 24.83 20.24
N ALA A 77 17.22 23.96 19.69
CA ALA A 77 15.84 24.30 19.39
C ALA A 77 15.01 24.65 20.64
N ALA A 78 15.26 23.97 21.77
CA ALA A 78 14.58 24.26 23.04
C ALA A 78 14.98 25.63 23.59
N VAL A 79 16.28 25.98 23.57
CA VAL A 79 16.78 27.28 24.03
C VAL A 79 16.25 28.41 23.16
N ILE A 80 16.39 28.32 21.82
CA ILE A 80 15.90 29.38 20.94
C ILE A 80 14.38 29.51 21.05
N ARG A 81 13.62 28.41 21.10
CA ARG A 81 12.16 28.45 21.26
C ARG A 81 11.73 29.09 22.58
N HIS A 82 12.44 28.83 23.68
CA HIS A 82 12.16 29.46 24.98
C HIS A 82 12.32 30.98 24.87
N LEU A 83 13.46 31.46 24.37
CA LEU A 83 13.77 32.88 24.20
C LEU A 83 12.78 33.59 23.25
N LEU A 84 12.41 32.95 22.14
CA LEU A 84 11.39 33.48 21.21
C LEU A 84 9.98 33.51 21.83
N THR A 85 9.69 32.62 22.78
CA THR A 85 8.42 32.62 23.50
C THR A 85 8.36 33.81 24.47
N GLU A 86 9.43 34.09 25.21
CA GLU A 86 9.50 35.19 26.19
C GLU A 86 9.32 36.59 25.58
N GLU A 87 9.76 36.82 24.34
CA GLU A 87 9.55 38.10 23.65
C GLU A 87 8.07 38.34 23.27
N HIS A 88 7.24 37.29 23.21
CA HIS A 88 5.80 37.33 22.91
C HIS A 88 5.36 38.15 21.66
N SER A 89 6.27 38.43 20.74
CA SER A 89 5.99 39.27 19.56
C SER A 89 5.47 38.47 18.37
N LYS A 90 4.72 39.11 17.46
CA LYS A 90 4.28 38.48 16.20
C LYS A 90 5.47 37.91 15.39
N LEU A 91 6.60 38.62 15.39
CA LEU A 91 7.82 38.20 14.70
C LEU A 91 8.51 37.02 15.40
N SER A 92 8.56 36.98 16.73
CA SER A 92 9.19 35.85 17.44
C SER A 92 8.39 34.56 17.29
N ILE A 93 7.05 34.64 17.19
CA ILE A 93 6.17 33.52 16.84
C ILE A 93 6.40 33.05 15.40
N GLU A 94 6.57 33.97 14.45
CA GLU A 94 6.90 33.67 13.05
C GLU A 94 8.25 32.93 12.93
N ILE A 95 9.31 33.49 13.54
CA ILE A 95 10.63 32.87 13.61
C ILE A 95 10.55 31.48 14.26
N ALA A 96 9.81 31.32 15.37
CA ALA A 96 9.68 30.03 16.05
C ALA A 96 8.99 28.94 15.19
N LYS A 97 8.18 29.33 14.20
CA LYS A 97 7.58 28.42 13.20
C LYS A 97 8.49 28.16 12.00
N ASN A 98 9.46 29.05 11.73
CA ASN A 98 10.28 29.06 10.52
C ASN A 98 11.79 28.80 10.76
N LEU A 99 12.18 28.52 12.01
CA LEU A 99 13.54 28.15 12.37
C LEU A 99 13.77 26.65 12.16
N TYR A 100 14.81 26.29 11.42
CA TYR A 100 15.31 24.91 11.32
C TYR A 100 16.78 24.84 11.71
N VAL A 101 17.04 24.43 12.96
CA VAL A 101 18.37 24.34 13.56
C VAL A 101 19.06 25.71 13.61
N ASP A 102 19.82 26.04 12.58
CA ASP A 102 20.62 27.25 12.37
C ASP A 102 20.01 28.18 11.29
N ASN A 103 19.12 27.66 10.44
CA ASN A 103 18.49 28.41 9.37
C ASN A 103 17.22 29.14 9.85
N VAL A 104 17.19 30.47 9.74
CA VAL A 104 16.01 31.32 9.95
C VAL A 104 15.38 31.66 8.60
N VAL A 105 14.05 31.54 8.49
CA VAL A 105 13.30 31.93 7.28
C VAL A 105 12.22 32.97 7.61
N LEU A 106 12.20 34.08 6.88
CA LEU A 106 11.27 35.20 7.06
C LEU A 106 10.53 35.48 5.74
N THR A 107 9.23 35.75 5.83
CA THR A 107 8.38 36.05 4.67
C THR A 107 7.70 37.41 4.83
N SER A 108 7.47 38.15 3.73
CA SER A 108 6.84 39.48 3.78
C SER A 108 6.14 39.82 2.47
N GLU A 109 5.15 40.71 2.52
CA GLU A 109 4.42 41.16 1.32
C GLU A 109 4.96 42.49 0.75
N SER A 110 5.79 43.20 1.50
CA SER A 110 6.57 44.34 1.00
C SER A 110 8.05 44.23 1.36
N GLU A 111 8.90 44.82 0.51
CA GLU A 111 10.34 44.98 0.75
C GLU A 111 10.62 45.76 2.06
N SER A 112 9.85 46.81 2.32
CA SER A 112 9.94 47.59 3.57
C SER A 112 9.58 46.79 4.82
N GLU A 113 8.60 45.87 4.74
CA GLU A 113 8.32 44.91 5.80
C GLU A 113 9.49 43.92 5.95
N SER A 114 10.02 43.42 4.83
CA SER A 114 11.08 42.40 4.79
C SER A 114 12.36 42.88 5.47
N ILE A 115 12.87 44.06 5.09
CA ILE A 115 14.03 44.72 5.71
C ILE A 115 13.78 44.96 7.20
N ARG A 116 12.57 45.41 7.57
CA ARG A 116 12.18 45.63 8.98
C ARG A 116 12.16 44.33 9.78
N LYS A 117 11.63 43.22 9.23
CA LYS A 117 11.64 41.91 9.90
C LYS A 117 13.06 41.40 10.08
N ALA A 118 13.90 41.50 9.06
CA ALA A 118 15.28 41.01 9.11
C ALA A 118 16.14 41.78 10.15
N LYS A 119 16.04 43.11 10.19
CA LYS A 119 16.69 43.94 11.23
C LYS A 119 16.22 43.56 12.64
N LYS A 120 14.91 43.47 12.87
CA LYS A 120 14.35 43.04 14.16
C LYS A 120 14.70 41.60 14.54
N ALA A 121 14.88 40.71 13.57
CA ALA A 121 15.39 39.37 13.82
C ALA A 121 16.86 39.41 14.29
N LYS A 122 17.73 40.20 13.63
CA LYS A 122 19.13 40.39 14.05
C LYS A 122 19.20 40.96 15.49
N GLU A 123 18.37 41.95 15.82
CA GLU A 123 18.20 42.48 17.19
C GLU A 123 17.76 41.41 18.21
N LEU A 124 16.75 40.60 17.86
CA LEU A 124 16.19 39.57 18.74
C LEU A 124 17.19 38.45 19.04
N PHE A 125 17.93 37.97 18.04
CA PHE A 125 19.01 37.01 18.27
C PHE A 125 20.18 37.65 19.04
N LYS A 126 20.48 38.93 18.82
CA LYS A 126 21.51 39.66 19.59
C LYS A 126 21.17 39.74 21.08
N LYS A 127 19.90 39.92 21.46
CA LYS A 127 19.43 39.78 22.87
C LYS A 127 19.76 38.38 23.43
N ALA A 128 19.59 37.34 22.63
CA ALA A 128 19.92 35.95 22.94
C ALA A 128 21.44 35.63 22.94
N LYS A 129 22.32 36.62 22.72
CA LYS A 129 23.77 36.45 22.51
C LYS A 129 24.10 35.52 21.33
N MET A 130 23.25 35.50 20.32
CA MET A 130 23.46 34.82 19.04
C MET A 130 23.55 35.86 17.92
N GLN A 131 24.37 35.61 16.91
CA GLN A 131 24.49 36.50 15.76
C GLN A 131 23.78 35.88 14.56
N LEU A 132 22.91 36.66 13.89
CA LEU A 132 22.45 36.33 12.53
C LEU A 132 23.40 36.94 11.50
N ARG A 133 23.69 36.15 10.47
CA ARG A 133 24.63 36.45 9.37
C ARG A 133 24.17 35.77 8.08
N GLU A 134 24.92 35.95 7.00
CA GLU A 134 24.67 35.31 5.69
C GLU A 134 23.23 35.54 5.21
N PHE A 135 22.79 36.81 5.27
CA PHE A 135 21.44 37.20 4.87
C PHE A 135 21.28 37.15 3.34
N HIS A 136 20.35 36.32 2.87
CA HIS A 136 20.00 36.25 1.44
C HIS A 136 18.52 36.53 1.22
N ALA A 137 18.19 37.30 0.18
CA ALA A 137 16.82 37.64 -0.18
C ALA A 137 16.59 37.65 -1.70
N ASN A 138 15.33 37.60 -2.12
CA ASN A 138 14.91 37.80 -3.52
C ASN A 138 14.77 39.28 -3.93
N HIS A 139 15.35 40.20 -3.16
CA HIS A 139 15.35 41.63 -3.39
C HIS A 139 16.63 42.23 -2.77
N GLY A 140 16.86 43.53 -2.99
CA GLY A 140 18.02 44.22 -2.44
C GLY A 140 17.92 44.40 -0.92
N ILE A 141 18.58 43.53 -0.15
CA ILE A 141 18.62 43.63 1.31
C ILE A 141 20.01 44.09 1.78
N ASN A 142 20.06 45.22 2.49
CA ASN A 142 21.26 45.71 3.18
C ASN A 142 20.94 45.85 4.68
N ILE A 143 21.66 45.09 5.50
CA ILE A 143 21.53 45.06 6.95
C ILE A 143 22.87 45.49 7.54
N ASP A 144 22.87 46.72 8.08
CA ASP A 144 23.96 47.35 8.84
C ASP A 144 25.24 47.71 8.04
N ASN A 145 25.17 47.85 6.71
CA ASN A 145 26.29 48.21 5.83
C ASN A 145 27.49 47.24 5.85
N GLU A 146 27.37 46.10 6.51
CA GLU A 146 28.28 44.97 6.37
C GLU A 146 28.00 44.32 5.00
N GLN A 147 28.99 44.31 4.09
CA GLN A 147 28.88 43.62 2.79
C GLN A 147 28.93 42.09 2.95
N GLU A 148 27.94 41.52 3.63
CA GLU A 148 27.59 40.09 3.50
C GLU A 148 26.65 39.83 2.31
N MET A 149 26.63 40.73 1.32
CA MET A 149 26.21 40.38 -0.04
C MET A 149 27.25 39.43 -0.65
N THR A 150 27.20 38.16 -0.27
CA THR A 150 27.77 37.12 -1.12
C THR A 150 26.98 37.11 -2.43
N GLU A 151 27.66 37.44 -3.54
CA GLU A 151 27.11 37.54 -4.91
C GLU A 151 26.54 36.21 -5.48
N LYS A 152 26.37 35.20 -4.62
CA LYS A 152 25.82 33.90 -4.95
C LYS A 152 24.33 34.05 -5.22
N THR A 153 24.00 34.16 -6.51
CA THR A 153 22.62 34.07 -7.02
C THR A 153 21.93 32.73 -6.67
N LYS A 154 22.72 31.70 -6.33
CA LYS A 154 22.27 30.36 -5.92
C LYS A 154 22.68 30.08 -4.48
N VAL A 155 21.68 29.88 -3.62
CA VAL A 155 21.83 29.57 -2.18
C VAL A 155 21.05 28.31 -1.84
N LYS A 156 21.26 27.70 -0.67
CA LYS A 156 20.52 26.50 -0.26
C LYS A 156 19.46 26.84 0.80
N LEU A 157 18.18 26.81 0.41
CA LEU A 157 17.07 26.85 1.35
C LEU A 157 16.77 25.41 1.80
N LEU A 158 17.14 25.07 3.05
CA LEU A 158 16.74 23.81 3.69
C LEU A 158 17.05 22.54 2.88
N GLY A 159 18.15 22.57 2.11
CA GLY A 159 18.61 21.48 1.24
C GLY A 159 18.25 21.62 -0.25
N ILE A 160 17.29 22.48 -0.60
CA ILE A 160 16.93 22.80 -1.99
C ILE A 160 17.76 23.99 -2.47
N GLU A 161 18.25 23.98 -3.71
CA GLU A 161 18.89 25.16 -4.29
C GLU A 161 17.82 26.21 -4.66
N TRP A 162 18.01 27.45 -4.24
CA TRP A 162 17.14 28.58 -4.50
C TRP A 162 17.92 29.63 -5.27
N ASN A 163 17.44 29.95 -6.47
CA ASN A 163 17.89 31.07 -7.25
C ASN A 163 17.16 32.32 -6.75
N ASN A 164 17.85 33.16 -5.98
CA ASN A 164 17.23 34.33 -5.37
C ASN A 164 16.83 35.41 -6.39
N SER A 165 17.53 35.48 -7.52
CA SER A 165 17.38 36.53 -8.53
C SER A 165 16.17 36.29 -9.44
N LYS A 166 15.88 35.02 -9.74
CA LYS A 166 14.65 34.59 -10.44
C LYS A 166 13.49 34.24 -9.50
N ASP A 167 13.81 34.03 -8.22
CA ASP A 167 12.94 33.47 -7.20
C ASP A 167 12.41 32.05 -7.49
N GLU A 168 13.31 31.16 -7.90
CA GLU A 168 13.02 29.79 -8.34
C GLU A 168 13.76 28.76 -7.49
N PHE A 169 13.07 27.70 -7.09
CA PHE A 169 13.72 26.48 -6.63
C PHE A 169 14.30 25.73 -7.83
N THR A 170 15.56 25.32 -7.69
CA THR A 170 16.35 24.63 -8.71
C THR A 170 16.70 23.24 -8.20
N TRP A 171 16.48 22.22 -9.03
CA TRP A 171 17.02 20.88 -8.83
C TRP A 171 17.98 20.59 -9.97
N ASN A 172 19.24 20.34 -9.63
CA ASN A 172 20.27 19.89 -10.54
C ASN A 172 20.57 18.42 -10.23
N TRP A 173 20.64 17.56 -11.23
CA TRP A 173 21.11 16.18 -11.07
C TRP A 173 22.12 15.83 -12.16
N LYS A 174 23.07 14.96 -11.82
CA LYS A 174 24.05 14.42 -12.75
C LYS A 174 24.17 12.92 -12.52
N ILE A 175 24.13 12.16 -13.60
CA ILE A 175 24.37 10.72 -13.59
C ILE A 175 25.89 10.53 -13.81
N PRO A 176 26.56 9.62 -13.06
CA PRO A 176 27.96 9.29 -13.30
C PRO A 176 28.20 8.82 -14.74
N GLN A 177 29.35 9.15 -15.33
CA GLN A 177 29.69 8.73 -16.70
C GLN A 177 29.71 7.20 -16.89
N GLU A 178 29.97 6.46 -15.81
CA GLU A 178 29.96 4.99 -15.75
C GLU A 178 28.53 4.37 -15.76
N GLY A 179 27.48 5.20 -15.65
CA GLY A 179 26.09 4.77 -15.49
C GLY A 179 25.74 4.30 -14.07
N LEU A 180 24.51 3.83 -13.88
CA LEU A 180 24.02 3.27 -12.62
C LEU A 180 23.89 1.75 -12.78
N GLN A 181 24.92 1.02 -12.36
CA GLN A 181 25.09 -0.42 -12.58
C GLN A 181 24.57 -1.29 -11.43
N THR A 182 24.42 -0.72 -10.22
CA THR A 182 23.99 -1.46 -9.03
C THR A 182 22.76 -0.84 -8.35
N LYS A 183 22.07 -1.67 -7.54
CA LYS A 183 20.93 -1.24 -6.73
C LYS A 183 21.29 -0.09 -5.76
N ARG A 184 22.53 -0.07 -5.23
CA ARG A 184 23.04 1.03 -4.40
C ARG A 184 23.16 2.34 -5.19
N GLN A 185 23.77 2.30 -6.37
CA GLN A 185 23.97 3.48 -7.22
C GLN A 185 22.64 4.11 -7.63
N ILE A 186 21.65 3.31 -8.05
CA ILE A 186 20.30 3.80 -8.37
C ILE A 186 19.67 4.50 -7.15
N LEU A 187 19.73 3.88 -5.98
CA LEU A 187 19.16 4.45 -4.75
C LEU A 187 19.84 5.76 -4.37
N GLN A 188 21.17 5.82 -4.44
CA GLN A 188 21.96 7.01 -4.15
C GLN A 188 21.63 8.17 -5.11
N PHE A 189 21.47 7.87 -6.41
CA PHE A 189 21.10 8.86 -7.42
C PHE A 189 19.75 9.51 -7.13
N TYR A 190 18.64 8.75 -7.10
CA TYR A 190 17.32 9.37 -6.94
C TYR A 190 17.08 9.91 -5.53
N ALA A 191 17.74 9.37 -4.49
CA ALA A 191 17.67 9.93 -3.15
C ALA A 191 18.43 11.27 -3.02
N GLY A 192 19.42 11.52 -3.90
CA GLY A 192 20.08 12.82 -4.04
C GLY A 192 19.16 13.91 -4.62
N ILE A 193 18.08 13.55 -5.31
CA ILE A 193 17.06 14.49 -5.80
C ILE A 193 16.17 14.90 -4.63
N TYR A 194 16.64 15.90 -3.86
CA TYR A 194 16.02 16.31 -2.62
C TYR A 194 14.74 17.13 -2.83
N ASP A 195 13.61 16.44 -2.91
CA ASP A 195 12.27 17.01 -3.12
C ASP A 195 11.32 16.70 -1.95
N PRO A 196 11.43 17.43 -0.81
CA PRO A 196 10.56 17.24 0.35
C PRO A 196 9.12 17.73 0.15
N LEU A 197 8.88 18.64 -0.80
CA LEU A 197 7.54 19.08 -1.21
C LEU A 197 6.87 18.10 -2.19
N GLY A 198 7.63 17.19 -2.79
CA GLY A 198 7.14 16.17 -3.71
C GLY A 198 6.72 16.69 -5.09
N LEU A 199 7.21 17.87 -5.51
CA LEU A 199 6.90 18.50 -6.80
C LEU A 199 7.43 17.70 -8.00
N LEU A 200 8.53 16.97 -7.82
CA LEU A 200 9.18 16.07 -8.78
C LEU A 200 8.74 14.60 -8.58
N SER A 201 7.76 14.34 -7.72
CA SER A 201 7.26 12.99 -7.42
C SER A 201 6.99 12.09 -8.65
N PRO A 202 6.47 12.59 -9.80
CA PRO A 202 6.25 11.77 -10.99
C PRO A 202 7.54 11.22 -11.61
N ILE A 203 8.65 11.97 -11.60
CA ILE A 203 9.93 11.53 -12.22
C ILE A 203 10.76 10.67 -11.27
N ILE A 204 10.52 10.78 -9.96
CA ILE A 204 11.13 9.92 -8.93
C ILE A 204 10.44 8.54 -8.88
N LEU A 205 9.16 8.43 -9.26
CA LEU A 205 8.43 7.15 -9.18
C LEU A 205 9.04 6.02 -10.04
N PRO A 206 9.43 6.20 -11.32
CA PRO A 206 10.06 5.16 -12.10
C PRO A 206 11.28 4.50 -11.43
N TRP A 207 12.14 5.31 -10.78
CA TRP A 207 13.28 4.83 -9.99
C TRP A 207 12.84 4.02 -8.77
N LYS A 208 11.85 4.52 -8.01
CA LYS A 208 11.25 3.78 -6.88
C LYS A 208 10.67 2.43 -7.33
N LEU A 209 10.06 2.36 -8.51
CA LEU A 209 9.52 1.12 -9.08
C LEU A 209 10.64 0.14 -9.47
N LEU A 210 11.72 0.64 -10.09
CA LEU A 210 12.90 -0.17 -10.43
C LEU A 210 13.52 -0.80 -9.17
N ILE A 211 13.80 -0.02 -8.12
CA ILE A 211 14.28 -0.56 -6.83
C ILE A 211 13.30 -1.59 -6.25
N GLN A 212 11.98 -1.32 -6.30
CA GLN A 212 11.00 -2.28 -5.80
C GLN A 212 11.04 -3.60 -6.59
N ASP A 213 11.31 -3.58 -7.89
CA ASP A 213 11.44 -4.79 -8.71
C ASP A 213 12.74 -5.54 -8.39
N LEU A 214 13.86 -4.83 -8.23
CA LEU A 214 15.15 -5.41 -7.80
C LEU A 214 15.07 -6.10 -6.44
N TRP A 215 14.32 -5.53 -5.47
CA TRP A 215 14.08 -6.20 -4.19
C TRP A 215 13.27 -7.50 -4.33
N LYS A 216 12.33 -7.60 -5.26
CA LYS A 216 11.55 -8.84 -5.51
C LYS A 216 12.40 -9.94 -6.15
N LYS A 217 13.42 -9.57 -6.93
CA LYS A 217 14.41 -10.51 -7.49
C LYS A 217 15.41 -11.02 -6.46
N GLY A 218 15.44 -10.46 -5.25
CA GLY A 218 16.39 -10.83 -4.20
C GLY A 218 17.82 -10.32 -4.41
N MET A 219 18.05 -9.51 -5.46
CA MET A 219 19.36 -8.95 -5.81
C MET A 219 19.99 -8.21 -4.62
N SER A 220 21.29 -8.37 -4.42
CA SER A 220 22.06 -7.72 -3.35
C SER A 220 22.28 -6.21 -3.62
N TRP A 221 23.13 -5.53 -2.83
CA TRP A 221 23.28 -4.07 -2.93
C TRP A 221 24.20 -3.62 -4.07
N ASP A 222 25.27 -4.39 -4.27
CA ASP A 222 26.42 -4.04 -5.12
C ASP A 222 26.60 -5.03 -6.28
N GLU A 223 25.60 -5.87 -6.49
CA GLU A 223 25.45 -6.76 -7.64
C GLU A 223 24.92 -5.98 -8.85
N ASN A 224 25.43 -6.35 -10.02
CA ASN A 224 25.11 -5.71 -11.28
C ASN A 224 23.69 -6.05 -11.73
N LEU A 225 23.02 -5.09 -12.38
CA LEU A 225 21.68 -5.29 -12.95
C LEU A 225 21.67 -6.41 -14.00
N GLU A 226 20.62 -7.24 -13.96
CA GLU A 226 20.32 -8.15 -15.07
C GLU A 226 19.99 -7.37 -16.36
N PRO A 227 20.15 -7.96 -17.56
CA PRO A 227 19.98 -7.23 -18.83
C PRO A 227 18.63 -6.51 -19.01
N GLU A 228 17.54 -7.02 -18.42
CA GLU A 228 16.23 -6.37 -18.48
C GLU A 228 16.17 -5.09 -17.64
N GLU A 229 16.62 -5.13 -16.38
CA GLU A 229 16.69 -3.97 -15.51
C GLU A 229 17.77 -2.99 -15.94
N MET A 230 18.90 -3.46 -16.48
CA MET A 230 19.93 -2.59 -17.05
C MET A 230 19.36 -1.76 -18.21
N ARG A 231 18.59 -2.38 -19.12
CA ARG A 231 17.88 -1.64 -20.18
C ARG A 231 16.92 -0.60 -19.60
N ARG A 232 16.11 -0.97 -18.60
CA ARG A 232 15.17 -0.03 -17.93
C ARG A 232 15.92 1.11 -17.23
N CYS A 233 17.10 0.85 -16.66
CA CYS A 233 17.95 1.86 -16.05
C CYS A 233 18.47 2.83 -17.11
N LEU A 234 19.08 2.32 -18.18
CA LEU A 234 19.59 3.12 -19.31
C LEU A 234 18.51 3.98 -19.98
N GLU A 235 17.26 3.50 -20.09
CA GLU A 235 16.12 4.30 -20.57
C GLU A 235 15.83 5.50 -19.66
N LEU A 236 15.86 5.31 -18.33
CA LEU A 236 15.69 6.40 -17.37
C LEU A 236 16.91 7.33 -17.35
N GLU A 237 18.13 6.80 -17.42
CA GLU A 237 19.35 7.60 -17.46
C GLU A 237 19.36 8.56 -18.65
N ARG A 238 19.04 8.05 -19.86
CA ARG A 238 18.90 8.88 -21.07
C ARG A 238 17.88 10.01 -20.87
N ALA A 239 16.73 9.71 -20.27
CA ALA A 239 15.68 10.70 -20.03
C ALA A 239 16.04 11.75 -18.96
N PHE A 240 16.94 11.42 -18.02
CA PHE A 240 17.46 12.35 -17.00
C PHE A 240 18.65 13.17 -17.52
N ASN A 241 19.48 12.63 -18.41
CA ASN A 241 20.56 13.37 -19.08
C ASN A 241 20.03 14.36 -20.15
N GLN A 242 18.83 14.14 -20.70
CA GLN A 242 18.16 15.10 -21.59
C GLN A 242 17.71 16.40 -20.90
N LEU A 243 17.59 16.39 -19.56
CA LEU A 243 17.20 17.54 -18.78
C LEU A 243 17.89 17.46 -17.41
N GLU A 244 19.09 18.03 -17.26
CA GLU A 244 19.87 18.00 -16.01
C GLU A 244 19.33 18.97 -14.92
N ILE A 245 18.46 19.92 -15.31
CA ILE A 245 17.98 21.01 -14.45
C ILE A 245 16.46 21.17 -14.54
N MET A 246 15.82 21.31 -13.37
CA MET A 246 14.43 21.74 -13.24
C MET A 246 14.35 23.01 -12.39
N GLU A 247 13.75 24.06 -12.93
CA GLU A 247 13.48 25.34 -12.25
C GLU A 247 11.97 25.44 -12.00
N ILE A 248 11.56 25.77 -10.77
CA ILE A 248 10.15 25.93 -10.37
C ILE A 248 10.02 27.18 -9.51
N SER A 249 9.10 28.09 -9.85
CA SER A 249 8.82 29.28 -9.03
C SER A 249 8.59 28.93 -7.57
N ARG A 250 9.31 29.62 -6.67
CA ARG A 250 9.11 29.53 -5.22
C ARG A 250 7.76 30.12 -4.84
N TRP A 251 7.43 31.30 -5.35
CA TRP A 251 6.32 32.09 -4.83
C TRP A 251 4.94 31.51 -5.18
N THR A 252 4.11 31.36 -4.15
CA THR A 252 2.68 31.10 -4.25
C THR A 252 1.94 32.17 -3.45
N PRO A 253 1.09 33.01 -4.07
CA PRO A 253 0.44 34.13 -3.38
C PRO A 253 -0.30 33.71 -2.11
N GLN A 254 -0.17 34.47 -1.01
CA GLN A 254 -0.78 34.12 0.28
C GLN A 254 -2.32 34.00 0.22
N GLU A 255 -2.95 34.77 -0.66
CA GLU A 255 -4.39 34.73 -0.99
C GLU A 255 -4.87 33.42 -1.66
N TYR A 256 -3.97 32.47 -1.95
CA TYR A 256 -4.33 31.16 -2.51
C TYR A 256 -4.77 30.20 -1.39
N SER A 257 -5.89 30.53 -0.76
CA SER A 257 -6.48 29.85 0.40
C SER A 257 -7.50 28.74 0.03
N GLU A 258 -7.81 28.56 -1.27
CA GLU A 258 -8.67 27.48 -1.78
C GLU A 258 -7.80 26.29 -2.24
N ILE A 259 -7.91 25.16 -1.52
CA ILE A 259 -7.02 24.00 -1.67
C ILE A 259 -7.72 22.83 -2.38
N HIS A 260 -7.09 22.32 -3.43
CA HIS A 260 -7.57 21.22 -4.27
C HIS A 260 -6.65 20.01 -4.20
N VAL A 261 -7.12 18.93 -3.57
CA VAL A 261 -6.39 17.67 -3.41
C VAL A 261 -6.86 16.68 -4.47
N PHE A 262 -6.02 16.37 -5.44
CA PHE A 262 -6.23 15.28 -6.39
C PHE A 262 -5.53 14.02 -5.90
N VAL A 263 -6.19 12.87 -6.02
CA VAL A 263 -5.63 11.56 -5.65
C VAL A 263 -5.90 10.51 -6.74
N ASP A 264 -4.98 9.56 -6.87
CA ASP A 264 -5.11 8.41 -7.76
C ASP A 264 -4.39 7.17 -7.20
N ALA A 265 -4.78 5.98 -7.66
CA ALA A 265 -4.17 4.71 -7.31
C ALA A 265 -4.06 3.73 -8.50
N SER A 266 -2.83 3.43 -8.90
CA SER A 266 -2.52 2.31 -9.79
C SER A 266 -2.22 1.02 -9.00
N GLU A 267 -2.12 -0.11 -9.69
CA GLU A 267 -1.61 -1.38 -9.11
C GLU A 267 -0.20 -1.26 -8.52
N LYS A 268 0.57 -0.25 -8.95
CA LYS A 268 1.99 -0.08 -8.62
C LYS A 268 2.22 0.97 -7.54
N ALA A 269 1.54 2.11 -7.61
CA ALA A 269 1.68 3.21 -6.65
C ALA A 269 0.39 4.05 -6.53
N MET A 270 0.29 4.76 -5.41
CA MET A 270 -0.70 5.83 -5.18
C MET A 270 -0.01 7.19 -5.37
N GLY A 271 -0.71 8.10 -6.02
CA GLY A 271 -0.28 9.49 -6.26
C GLY A 271 -1.21 10.49 -5.59
N LEU A 272 -0.67 11.66 -5.23
CA LEU A 272 -1.46 12.85 -4.91
C LEU A 272 -0.78 14.11 -5.44
N ALA A 273 -1.60 15.11 -5.75
CA ALA A 273 -1.21 16.46 -6.13
C ALA A 273 -2.13 17.46 -5.43
N ILE A 274 -1.57 18.44 -4.73
CA ILE A 274 -2.30 19.49 -4.01
C ILE A 274 -2.01 20.83 -4.67
N TYR A 275 -3.06 21.48 -5.12
CA TYR A 275 -3.02 22.81 -5.70
C TYR A 275 -3.62 23.84 -4.76
N ALA A 276 -3.10 25.05 -4.82
CA ALA A 276 -3.68 26.24 -4.22
C ALA A 276 -4.17 27.18 -5.33
N ARG A 277 -5.31 27.83 -5.12
CA ARG A 277 -5.83 28.93 -5.95
C ARG A 277 -6.55 29.97 -5.09
N ARG A 278 -6.82 31.14 -5.66
CA ARG A 278 -7.60 32.21 -4.99
C ARG A 278 -9.08 31.83 -4.92
N SER A 279 -9.72 32.09 -3.77
CA SER A 279 -11.17 31.95 -3.49
C SER A 279 -12.07 32.96 -4.25
N SER A 280 -11.84 33.23 -5.54
CA SER A 280 -12.54 34.28 -6.29
C SER A 280 -13.27 33.78 -7.54
N ASN A 281 -14.32 34.51 -7.94
CA ASN A 281 -15.07 34.33 -9.19
C ASN A 281 -14.31 34.87 -10.43
N THR A 282 -13.06 35.31 -10.26
CA THR A 282 -12.17 35.67 -11.37
C THR A 282 -11.29 34.48 -11.74
N PRO A 283 -11.09 34.20 -13.06
CA PRO A 283 -10.20 33.12 -13.49
C PRO A 283 -8.81 33.26 -12.88
N CYS A 284 -8.31 32.18 -12.27
CA CYS A 284 -7.07 32.20 -11.49
C CYS A 284 -6.31 30.90 -11.69
N LYS A 285 -5.07 31.01 -12.18
CA LYS A 285 -4.22 29.85 -12.52
C LYS A 285 -3.78 29.13 -11.23
N PRO A 286 -4.15 27.86 -11.00
CA PRO A 286 -3.72 27.12 -9.82
C PRO A 286 -2.22 26.86 -9.83
N GLN A 287 -1.63 26.70 -8.65
CA GLN A 287 -0.25 26.29 -8.48
C GLN A 287 -0.14 25.03 -7.64
N LEU A 288 0.68 24.08 -8.08
CA LEU A 288 1.05 22.89 -7.29
C LEU A 288 1.88 23.32 -6.07
N ILE A 289 1.40 23.05 -4.86
CA ILE A 289 2.11 23.35 -3.60
C ILE A 289 2.71 22.11 -2.94
N TYR A 290 2.14 20.93 -3.19
CA TYR A 290 2.59 19.68 -2.58
C TYR A 290 2.22 18.48 -3.45
N GLY A 291 3.16 17.55 -3.65
CA GLY A 291 2.93 16.27 -4.32
C GLY A 291 3.36 15.11 -3.43
N LYS A 292 2.92 13.88 -3.74
CA LYS A 292 3.44 12.69 -3.07
C LYS A 292 3.23 11.42 -3.88
N THR A 293 4.21 10.52 -3.81
CA THR A 293 4.10 9.16 -4.33
C THR A 293 4.38 8.11 -3.27
N ARG A 294 3.53 7.08 -3.22
CA ARG A 294 3.65 5.95 -2.31
C ARG A 294 3.46 4.63 -3.07
N LEU A 295 4.51 3.82 -3.12
CA LEU A 295 4.45 2.47 -3.67
C LEU A 295 3.39 1.62 -2.96
N VAL A 296 2.68 0.78 -3.72
CA VAL A 296 1.78 -0.24 -3.17
C VAL A 296 2.62 -1.36 -2.55
N PRO A 297 2.43 -1.72 -1.26
CA PRO A 297 3.11 -2.84 -0.65
C PRO A 297 2.66 -4.16 -1.29
N LYS A 298 3.58 -4.87 -1.95
CA LYS A 298 3.33 -6.25 -2.39
C LYS A 298 3.66 -7.19 -1.23
N ARG A 299 2.75 -8.11 -0.91
CA ARG A 299 2.95 -9.14 0.12
C ARG A 299 3.23 -10.46 -0.57
N GLU A 300 4.47 -10.92 -0.52
CA GLU A 300 4.94 -12.13 -1.21
C GLU A 300 4.15 -13.39 -0.78
N ASN A 301 3.85 -13.52 0.51
CA ASN A 301 3.24 -14.73 1.07
C ASN A 301 1.70 -14.79 0.95
N THR A 302 1.07 -13.86 0.24
CA THR A 302 -0.38 -13.92 -0.04
C THR A 302 -0.67 -13.38 -1.44
N ASN A 303 -1.22 -14.21 -2.33
CA ASN A 303 -1.76 -13.83 -3.66
C ASN A 303 -2.98 -12.88 -3.60
N GLN A 304 -3.16 -12.15 -2.50
CA GLN A 304 -4.15 -11.11 -2.30
C GLN A 304 -3.46 -9.75 -2.44
N SER A 305 -3.25 -9.31 -3.68
CA SER A 305 -3.07 -7.89 -3.97
C SER A 305 -4.26 -7.12 -3.38
N ALA A 306 -4.02 -5.90 -2.90
CA ALA A 306 -5.12 -5.03 -2.52
C ALA A 306 -5.92 -4.69 -3.77
N SER A 307 -7.20 -5.06 -3.81
CA SER A 307 -8.12 -4.71 -4.90
C SER A 307 -8.09 -3.20 -5.19
N ILE A 308 -8.15 -2.79 -6.46
CA ILE A 308 -8.11 -1.39 -6.90
C ILE A 308 -8.97 -0.45 -6.01
N PRO A 309 -10.25 -0.73 -5.69
CA PRO A 309 -11.06 0.12 -4.79
C PRO A 309 -10.50 0.35 -3.38
N ARG A 310 -9.70 -0.59 -2.84
CA ARG A 310 -8.99 -0.42 -1.56
C ARG A 310 -7.74 0.44 -1.69
N LEU A 311 -7.10 0.46 -2.86
CA LEU A 311 -5.97 1.33 -3.17
C LEU A 311 -6.45 2.76 -3.41
N GLU A 312 -7.54 2.94 -4.17
CA GLU A 312 -8.23 4.22 -4.36
C GLU A 312 -8.65 4.82 -2.99
N LEU A 313 -9.26 4.01 -2.11
CA LEU A 313 -9.63 4.44 -0.75
C LEU A 313 -8.41 4.84 0.09
N LEU A 314 -7.27 4.15 -0.08
CA LEU A 314 -6.01 4.51 0.57
C LEU A 314 -5.40 5.79 0.00
N ALA A 315 -5.54 6.06 -1.31
CA ALA A 315 -5.11 7.31 -1.92
C ALA A 315 -5.93 8.49 -1.39
N VAL A 316 -7.26 8.36 -1.28
CA VAL A 316 -8.12 9.36 -0.59
C VAL A 316 -7.68 9.54 0.87
N THR A 317 -7.43 8.44 1.61
CA THR A 317 -6.93 8.53 3.00
C THR A 317 -5.59 9.30 3.08
N LEU A 318 -4.69 9.08 2.12
CA LEU A 318 -3.40 9.76 2.04
C LEU A 318 -3.55 11.25 1.70
N GLY A 319 -4.48 11.58 0.81
CA GLY A 319 -4.86 12.97 0.46
C GLY A 319 -5.41 13.74 1.66
N VAL A 320 -6.33 13.15 2.44
CA VAL A 320 -6.87 13.77 3.65
C VAL A 320 -5.77 14.03 4.70
N ARG A 321 -4.88 13.06 4.96
CA ARG A 321 -3.75 13.27 5.88
C ARG A 321 -2.79 14.35 5.41
N ALA A 322 -2.58 14.48 4.09
CA ALA A 322 -1.77 15.55 3.53
C ALA A 322 -2.47 16.90 3.72
N LEU A 323 -3.78 16.98 3.47
CA LEU A 323 -4.59 18.18 3.70
C LEU A 323 -4.62 18.63 5.16
N GLU A 324 -4.75 17.70 6.11
CA GLU A 324 -4.65 17.98 7.55
C GLU A 324 -3.30 18.60 7.92
N PHE A 325 -2.22 18.14 7.29
CA PHE A 325 -0.89 18.73 7.44
C PHE A 325 -0.81 20.13 6.80
N ILE A 326 -1.28 20.32 5.57
CA ILE A 326 -1.31 21.65 4.92
C ILE A 326 -2.08 22.68 5.78
N ARG A 327 -3.27 22.31 6.30
CA ARG A 327 -4.09 23.14 7.19
C ARG A 327 -3.43 23.54 8.52
N GLN A 328 -2.35 22.86 8.94
CA GLN A 328 -1.58 23.21 10.14
C GLN A 328 -0.45 24.20 9.84
N GLU A 329 -0.04 24.31 8.58
CA GLU A 329 1.17 25.03 8.18
C GLU A 329 0.86 26.33 7.40
N ILE A 330 -0.28 26.40 6.69
CA ILE A 330 -0.77 27.57 5.93
C ILE A 330 -2.28 27.82 6.17
N ASP A 331 -2.73 29.06 5.94
CA ASP A 331 -4.15 29.44 6.05
C ASP A 331 -4.98 28.86 4.88
N VAL A 332 -6.15 28.29 5.18
CA VAL A 332 -6.99 27.56 4.22
C VAL A 332 -8.47 27.87 4.47
N GLU A 333 -9.16 28.44 3.49
CA GLU A 333 -10.58 28.79 3.55
C GLU A 333 -11.51 27.66 3.08
N LYS A 334 -11.13 26.99 1.99
CA LYS A 334 -11.97 26.01 1.29
C LYS A 334 -11.13 24.80 0.91
N THR A 335 -11.73 23.60 0.98
CA THR A 335 -11.03 22.38 0.56
C THR A 335 -11.89 21.46 -0.27
N TYR A 336 -11.29 20.96 -1.35
CA TYR A 336 -11.89 20.03 -2.30
C TYR A 336 -11.01 18.80 -2.43
N LEU A 337 -11.61 17.60 -2.42
CA LEU A 337 -10.90 16.36 -2.71
C LEU A 337 -11.50 15.69 -3.94
N TRP A 338 -10.64 15.43 -4.91
CA TRP A 338 -10.96 14.94 -6.25
C TRP A 338 -10.40 13.52 -6.46
N THR A 339 -11.27 12.61 -6.89
CA THR A 339 -10.90 11.25 -7.32
C THR A 339 -11.77 10.82 -8.49
N ASP A 340 -11.22 10.01 -9.38
CA ASP A 340 -11.95 9.32 -10.45
C ASP A 340 -12.61 8.01 -9.97
N SER A 341 -12.37 7.60 -8.72
CA SER A 341 -13.07 6.46 -8.14
C SER A 341 -14.51 6.80 -7.74
N ALA A 342 -15.43 6.55 -8.67
CA ALA A 342 -16.87 6.47 -8.40
C ALA A 342 -17.20 5.52 -7.23
N CYS A 343 -16.41 4.44 -7.07
CA CYS A 343 -16.59 3.45 -6.00
C CYS A 343 -16.31 4.05 -4.61
N VAL A 344 -15.20 4.77 -4.46
CA VAL A 344 -14.84 5.43 -3.19
C VAL A 344 -15.79 6.59 -2.90
N LEU A 345 -16.18 7.40 -3.88
CA LEU A 345 -17.19 8.45 -3.70
C LEU A 345 -18.54 7.88 -3.20
N HIS A 346 -18.95 6.71 -3.70
CA HIS A 346 -20.13 6.02 -3.17
C HIS A 346 -19.91 5.56 -1.72
N TRP A 347 -18.77 4.93 -1.40
CA TRP A 347 -18.44 4.49 -0.04
C TRP A 347 -18.38 5.64 0.98
N LEU A 348 -17.86 6.81 0.59
CA LEU A 348 -17.83 8.00 1.43
C LEU A 348 -19.22 8.53 1.79
N ARG A 349 -20.23 8.30 0.93
CA ARG A 349 -21.64 8.56 1.24
C ARG A 349 -22.24 7.42 2.08
N LYS A 350 -22.10 6.18 1.60
CA LYS A 350 -22.66 4.97 2.22
C LYS A 350 -21.59 3.87 2.34
N PRO A 351 -21.00 3.67 3.54
CA PRO A 351 -20.00 2.62 3.76
C PRO A 351 -20.55 1.22 3.45
N PRO A 352 -19.74 0.32 2.84
CA PRO A 352 -20.17 -1.04 2.56
C PRO A 352 -20.26 -1.86 3.86
N VAL A 353 -21.33 -2.65 3.99
CA VAL A 353 -21.56 -3.51 5.16
C VAL A 353 -20.51 -4.63 5.21
N GLY A 354 -20.00 -4.91 6.42
CA GLY A 354 -19.16 -6.09 6.70
C GLY A 354 -17.65 -5.94 6.49
N SER A 355 -17.14 -4.81 5.97
CA SER A 355 -15.70 -4.62 5.81
C SER A 355 -15.10 -3.62 6.81
N LYS A 356 -14.72 -4.12 7.99
CA LYS A 356 -14.08 -3.33 9.07
C LYS A 356 -12.88 -2.49 8.58
N TYR A 357 -12.10 -3.01 7.62
CA TYR A 357 -10.99 -2.26 7.01
C TYR A 357 -11.47 -1.00 6.28
N ILE A 358 -12.54 -1.11 5.50
CA ILE A 358 -13.10 0.00 4.73
C ILE A 358 -13.79 0.99 5.68
N SER A 359 -14.59 0.50 6.64
CA SER A 359 -15.23 1.34 7.66
C SER A 359 -14.20 2.21 8.39
N ASN A 360 -13.16 1.61 8.99
CA ASN A 360 -12.11 2.34 9.71
C ASN A 360 -11.42 3.43 8.86
N ARG A 361 -11.29 3.23 7.54
CA ARG A 361 -10.69 4.23 6.62
C ARG A 361 -11.66 5.35 6.28
N ILE A 362 -12.95 5.04 6.10
CA ILE A 362 -13.99 6.05 5.91
C ILE A 362 -14.20 6.88 7.18
N ASP A 363 -14.18 6.26 8.35
CA ASP A 363 -14.26 6.96 9.64
C ASP A 363 -13.05 7.87 9.83
N GLU A 364 -11.85 7.42 9.44
CA GLU A 364 -10.65 8.25 9.41
C GLU A 364 -10.80 9.47 8.49
N ILE A 365 -11.24 9.26 7.24
CA ILE A 365 -11.48 10.32 6.25
C ILE A 365 -12.55 11.32 6.75
N ARG A 366 -13.65 10.84 7.34
CA ARG A 366 -14.77 11.65 7.83
C ARG A 366 -14.46 12.46 9.10
N ARG A 367 -13.39 12.16 9.83
CA ARG A 367 -12.95 13.01 10.97
C ARG A 367 -12.45 14.37 10.51
N CYS A 368 -11.86 14.45 9.32
CA CYS A 368 -11.51 15.74 8.72
C CYS A 368 -12.77 16.37 8.10
N LYS A 369 -13.24 17.45 8.73
CA LYS A 369 -14.45 18.18 8.31
C LYS A 369 -14.14 19.15 7.16
N GLU A 370 -15.21 19.70 6.57
CA GLU A 370 -15.14 20.81 5.59
C GLU A 370 -14.39 20.47 4.29
N ILE A 371 -14.50 19.22 3.84
CA ILE A 371 -13.98 18.74 2.55
C ILE A 371 -15.17 18.47 1.60
N GLU A 372 -15.21 19.15 0.45
CA GLU A 372 -16.15 18.83 -0.62
C GLU A 372 -15.56 17.73 -1.52
N TYR A 373 -16.14 16.53 -1.45
CA TYR A 373 -15.71 15.36 -2.25
C TYR A 373 -16.32 15.37 -3.65
N ARG A 374 -15.48 15.41 -4.68
CA ARG A 374 -15.87 15.52 -6.08
C ARG A 374 -15.25 14.44 -6.97
N HIS A 375 -15.92 14.18 -8.10
CA HIS A 375 -15.42 13.32 -9.15
C HIS A 375 -14.56 14.11 -10.16
N VAL A 376 -13.45 13.53 -10.59
CA VAL A 376 -12.66 14.01 -11.74
C VAL A 376 -12.57 12.90 -12.78
N ARG A 377 -12.56 13.22 -14.08
CA ARG A 377 -12.27 12.20 -15.12
C ARG A 377 -10.79 11.86 -15.09
N SER A 378 -10.40 10.59 -15.25
CA SER A 378 -9.00 10.15 -15.20
C SER A 378 -8.08 10.92 -16.16
N SER A 379 -8.57 11.30 -17.36
CA SER A 379 -7.82 12.14 -18.32
C SER A 379 -7.44 13.53 -17.77
N ASN A 380 -8.18 14.00 -16.77
CA ASN A 380 -8.02 15.30 -16.12
C ASN A 380 -7.52 15.12 -14.67
N ASN A 381 -7.04 13.94 -14.27
CA ASN A 381 -6.55 13.69 -12.92
C ASN A 381 -5.01 13.82 -12.88
N PRO A 382 -4.43 14.94 -12.42
CA PRO A 382 -2.97 15.08 -12.36
C PRO A 382 -2.30 14.07 -11.43
N ALA A 383 -3.05 13.50 -10.46
CA ALA A 383 -2.50 12.46 -9.59
C ALA A 383 -2.18 11.15 -10.32
N ASP A 384 -2.73 10.90 -11.52
CA ASP A 384 -2.37 9.76 -12.38
C ASP A 384 -0.89 9.82 -12.78
N HIS A 385 -0.36 11.01 -13.08
CA HIS A 385 1.05 11.21 -13.36
C HIS A 385 1.93 10.88 -12.14
N ALA A 386 1.45 11.17 -10.93
CA ALA A 386 2.11 10.71 -9.71
C ALA A 386 1.95 9.19 -9.51
N SER A 387 0.82 8.56 -9.82
CA SER A 387 0.58 7.13 -9.56
C SER A 387 1.27 6.19 -10.57
N ARG A 388 1.57 6.68 -11.78
CA ARG A 388 2.20 5.93 -12.89
C ARG A 388 3.64 6.35 -13.20
N GLY A 389 3.95 7.63 -12.99
CA GLY A 389 5.25 8.24 -13.25
C GLY A 389 5.37 8.92 -14.62
N LEU A 390 6.35 9.81 -14.75
CA LEU A 390 6.69 10.55 -15.97
C LEU A 390 8.21 10.56 -16.20
N LEU A 391 8.63 10.98 -17.39
CA LEU A 391 10.03 11.29 -17.72
C LEU A 391 10.31 12.79 -17.52
N PRO A 392 11.54 13.23 -17.20
CA PRO A 392 11.85 14.63 -16.87
C PRO A 392 11.38 15.67 -17.89
N GLN A 393 11.67 15.49 -19.18
CA GLN A 393 11.19 16.39 -20.23
C GLN A 393 9.66 16.47 -20.28
N LYS A 394 8.99 15.30 -20.25
CA LYS A 394 7.52 15.24 -20.20
C LYS A 394 6.95 15.91 -18.96
N LEU A 395 7.63 15.87 -17.82
CA LEU A 395 7.20 16.58 -16.61
C LEU A 395 7.33 18.09 -16.78
N LYS A 396 8.45 18.59 -17.33
CA LYS A 396 8.69 20.02 -17.56
C LYS A 396 7.58 20.67 -18.41
N GLU A 397 7.11 19.96 -19.42
CA GLU A 397 6.08 20.42 -20.35
C GLU A 397 4.62 20.16 -19.85
N ASN A 398 4.44 19.49 -18.70
CA ASN A 398 3.12 19.03 -18.25
C ASN A 398 2.32 20.11 -17.49
N LEU A 399 1.55 20.91 -18.23
CA LEU A 399 0.64 21.91 -17.64
C LEU A 399 -0.39 21.32 -16.67
N LEU A 400 -0.87 20.09 -16.88
CA LEU A 400 -1.83 19.42 -15.99
C LEU A 400 -1.22 19.15 -14.61
N TRP A 401 0.06 18.76 -14.54
CA TRP A 401 0.79 18.57 -13.28
C TRP A 401 1.14 19.89 -12.57
N TRP A 402 1.52 20.93 -13.31
CA TRP A 402 1.94 22.19 -12.69
C TRP A 402 0.77 23.08 -12.27
N ASN A 403 -0.32 23.05 -13.02
CA ASN A 403 -1.44 24.00 -12.88
C ASN A 403 -2.81 23.33 -12.75
N GLY A 404 -2.85 22.02 -12.57
CA GLY A 404 -4.09 21.27 -12.48
C GLY A 404 -4.89 21.31 -13.79
N PRO A 405 -6.14 20.85 -13.75
CA PRO A 405 -7.01 20.83 -14.93
C PRO A 405 -7.38 22.24 -15.39
N SER A 406 -7.56 22.46 -16.70
CA SER A 406 -7.90 23.79 -17.24
C SER A 406 -9.19 24.37 -16.66
N TRP A 407 -10.22 23.55 -16.45
CA TRP A 407 -11.47 23.99 -15.78
C TRP A 407 -11.26 24.42 -14.33
N LEU A 408 -10.15 24.04 -13.67
CA LEU A 408 -9.79 24.52 -12.34
C LEU A 408 -9.24 25.96 -12.37
N TRP A 409 -9.08 26.56 -13.54
CA TRP A 409 -8.73 27.98 -13.69
C TRP A 409 -10.01 28.84 -13.64
N GLU A 410 -11.13 28.28 -14.10
CA GLU A 410 -12.44 28.92 -14.18
C GLU A 410 -13.15 29.05 -12.82
N PRO A 411 -14.21 29.89 -12.71
CA PRO A 411 -15.12 29.92 -11.56
C PRO A 411 -15.80 28.57 -11.29
N LYS A 412 -16.29 28.38 -10.05
CA LYS A 412 -16.82 27.09 -9.55
C LYS A 412 -18.01 26.57 -10.36
N GLU A 413 -18.77 27.47 -10.96
CA GLU A 413 -19.95 27.25 -11.78
C GLU A 413 -19.61 26.46 -13.06
N ASN A 414 -18.39 26.62 -13.58
CA ASN A 414 -17.90 25.97 -14.80
C ASN A 414 -17.19 24.63 -14.54
N TRP A 415 -17.10 24.19 -13.28
CA TRP A 415 -16.46 22.92 -12.93
C TRP A 415 -17.37 21.72 -13.25
N PRO A 416 -16.83 20.54 -13.58
CA PRO A 416 -17.63 19.38 -13.96
C PRO A 416 -18.67 18.97 -12.90
N GLU A 417 -19.90 18.72 -13.34
CA GLU A 417 -21.00 18.25 -12.51
C GLU A 417 -20.78 16.82 -11.98
N ASN A 418 -21.29 16.53 -10.79
CA ASN A 418 -21.04 15.29 -10.06
C ASN A 418 -21.97 14.12 -10.51
N LYS A 419 -22.07 13.86 -11.83
CA LYS A 419 -22.97 12.85 -12.46
C LYS A 419 -22.47 11.40 -12.38
N VAL A 420 -22.17 10.92 -11.17
CA VAL A 420 -21.44 9.65 -10.94
C VAL A 420 -22.31 8.37 -11.12
N MET A 421 -23.54 8.45 -11.65
CA MET A 421 -24.53 7.37 -11.44
C MET A 421 -25.34 6.84 -12.64
N GLU A 422 -25.30 7.46 -13.83
CA GLU A 422 -26.13 7.02 -14.97
C GLU A 422 -25.35 6.19 -16.01
N GLU A 423 -24.15 6.60 -16.41
CA GLU A 423 -23.37 5.96 -17.49
C GLU A 423 -23.01 4.49 -17.19
N SER A 424 -22.69 4.16 -15.93
CA SER A 424 -22.24 2.81 -15.54
C SER A 424 -23.32 1.73 -15.70
N ILE A 425 -24.61 2.11 -15.62
CA ILE A 425 -25.71 1.14 -15.66
C ILE A 425 -25.95 0.66 -17.10
N ILE A 426 -25.95 1.59 -18.05
CA ILE A 426 -26.26 1.31 -19.45
C ILE A 426 -25.14 0.46 -20.07
N SER A 427 -23.88 0.79 -19.79
CA SER A 427 -22.71 -0.01 -20.19
C SER A 427 -22.82 -1.48 -19.77
N VAL A 428 -23.22 -1.74 -18.51
CA VAL A 428 -23.35 -3.12 -18.00
C VAL A 428 -24.52 -3.84 -18.69
N CYS A 429 -25.68 -3.19 -18.84
CA CYS A 429 -26.84 -3.79 -19.53
C CYS A 429 -26.56 -4.10 -21.01
N MET A 430 -25.83 -3.23 -21.73
CA MET A 430 -25.41 -3.47 -23.12
C MET A 430 -24.44 -4.66 -23.23
N SER A 431 -23.40 -4.70 -22.38
CA SER A 431 -22.41 -5.79 -22.37
C SER A 431 -22.98 -7.18 -22.05
N MET A 432 -24.21 -7.23 -21.53
CA MET A 432 -24.92 -8.46 -21.19
C MET A 432 -25.93 -8.93 -22.27
N GLY A 433 -26.11 -8.18 -23.36
CA GLY A 433 -27.09 -8.54 -24.40
C GLY A 433 -28.54 -8.52 -23.90
N LEU A 434 -28.85 -7.67 -22.92
CA LEU A 434 -30.19 -7.56 -22.31
C LEU A 434 -31.10 -6.55 -23.03
N MET A 435 -30.61 -5.96 -24.12
CA MET A 435 -31.30 -5.02 -25.00
C MET A 435 -30.93 -5.40 -26.45
N GLU A 436 -31.90 -5.33 -27.36
CA GLU A 436 -31.69 -5.61 -28.79
C GLU A 436 -31.78 -4.33 -29.62
N LYS A 437 -31.04 -4.38 -30.74
CA LYS A 437 -30.92 -3.42 -31.85
C LYS A 437 -30.03 -2.18 -31.59
N GLU A 438 -29.21 -1.70 -32.52
CA GLU A 438 -28.85 -2.20 -33.88
C GLU A 438 -27.33 -2.52 -34.01
N GLU A 439 -26.69 -2.25 -35.16
CA GLU A 439 -25.35 -2.78 -35.48
C GLU A 439 -24.19 -2.12 -34.71
N ILE A 440 -23.47 -2.90 -33.90
CA ILE A 440 -22.08 -2.62 -33.52
C ILE A 440 -21.25 -3.88 -33.79
N GLN A 441 -20.33 -3.81 -34.75
CA GLN A 441 -19.41 -4.89 -35.08
C GLN A 441 -18.36 -5.08 -33.97
N SER A 442 -18.68 -5.85 -32.94
CA SER A 442 -17.73 -6.30 -31.92
C SER A 442 -18.11 -7.66 -31.34
N GLN A 443 -17.71 -8.74 -32.02
CA GLN A 443 -17.84 -10.11 -31.52
C GLN A 443 -16.83 -10.41 -30.39
N LYS A 444 -17.09 -9.87 -29.20
CA LYS A 444 -16.46 -10.32 -27.94
C LYS A 444 -17.45 -10.13 -26.79
N VAL A 445 -18.26 -11.17 -26.55
CA VAL A 445 -19.05 -11.27 -25.32
C VAL A 445 -18.07 -11.32 -24.15
N MET A 446 -17.97 -10.24 -23.37
CA MET A 446 -17.10 -10.24 -22.19
C MET A 446 -17.58 -11.31 -21.21
N ALA A 447 -16.63 -12.09 -20.66
CA ALA A 447 -16.89 -13.04 -19.60
C ALA A 447 -17.25 -12.30 -18.31
N LEU A 448 -18.53 -11.94 -18.18
CA LEU A 448 -19.06 -11.11 -17.10
C LEU A 448 -18.78 -11.67 -15.69
N ILE A 449 -18.65 -12.99 -15.62
CA ILE A 449 -18.22 -13.73 -14.44
C ILE A 449 -17.14 -14.71 -14.89
N ASP A 450 -15.93 -14.53 -14.35
CA ASP A 450 -14.84 -15.49 -14.48
C ASP A 450 -15.20 -16.81 -13.77
N GLU A 451 -15.48 -17.84 -14.57
CA GLU A 451 -15.83 -19.18 -14.13
C GLU A 451 -14.73 -19.84 -13.28
N THR A 452 -13.45 -19.47 -13.45
CA THR A 452 -12.31 -20.05 -12.70
C THR A 452 -12.40 -19.81 -11.19
N ARG A 453 -13.11 -18.74 -10.78
CA ARG A 453 -13.35 -18.36 -9.37
C ARG A 453 -14.31 -19.29 -8.64
N PHE A 454 -14.99 -20.19 -9.33
CA PHE A 454 -16.05 -21.03 -8.77
C PHE A 454 -15.59 -22.48 -8.56
N SER A 455 -16.04 -23.08 -7.45
CA SER A 455 -15.73 -24.45 -7.04
C SER A 455 -16.94 -25.40 -7.06
N SER A 456 -18.12 -24.89 -7.44
CA SER A 456 -19.38 -25.62 -7.54
C SER A 456 -20.29 -24.94 -8.57
N LEU A 457 -20.96 -25.74 -9.42
CA LEU A 457 -21.90 -25.27 -10.43
C LEU A 457 -23.08 -24.49 -9.81
N LEU A 458 -23.64 -24.99 -8.71
CA LEU A 458 -24.76 -24.33 -8.02
C LEU A 458 -24.38 -22.95 -7.47
N LYS A 459 -23.12 -22.75 -7.04
CA LYS A 459 -22.63 -21.43 -6.62
C LYS A 459 -22.56 -20.47 -7.81
N LEU A 460 -22.04 -20.93 -8.95
CA LEU A 460 -21.97 -20.12 -10.19
C LEU A 460 -23.38 -19.71 -10.66
N ILE A 461 -24.32 -20.65 -10.76
CA ILE A 461 -25.71 -20.36 -11.16
C ILE A 461 -26.37 -19.38 -10.18
N ARG A 462 -26.21 -19.57 -8.86
CA ARG A 462 -26.74 -18.64 -7.85
C ARG A 462 -26.13 -17.24 -7.97
N THR A 463 -24.83 -17.10 -8.24
CA THR A 463 -24.23 -15.78 -8.44
C THR A 463 -24.76 -15.11 -9.71
N ILE A 464 -24.95 -15.84 -10.82
CA ILE A 464 -25.63 -15.31 -12.01
C ILE A 464 -27.05 -14.83 -11.66
N LEU A 465 -27.83 -15.63 -10.92
CA LEU A 465 -29.18 -15.25 -10.47
C LEU A 465 -29.19 -13.96 -9.64
N TYR A 466 -28.24 -13.79 -8.71
CA TYR A 466 -28.11 -12.54 -7.94
C TYR A 466 -27.66 -11.35 -8.80
N VAL A 467 -26.77 -11.55 -9.79
CA VAL A 467 -26.39 -10.51 -10.75
C VAL A 467 -27.60 -10.07 -11.58
N LEU A 468 -28.38 -11.01 -12.11
CA LEU A 468 -29.60 -10.72 -12.85
C LEU A 468 -30.61 -9.95 -11.98
N ARG A 469 -30.87 -10.38 -10.74
CA ARG A 469 -31.73 -9.66 -9.78
C ARG A 469 -31.21 -8.25 -9.46
N PHE A 470 -29.90 -8.07 -9.31
CA PHE A 470 -29.29 -6.77 -9.06
C PHE A 470 -29.55 -5.80 -10.22
N LEU A 471 -29.44 -6.29 -11.45
CA LEU A 471 -29.74 -5.52 -12.67
C LEU A 471 -31.24 -5.22 -12.81
N THR A 472 -32.12 -6.15 -12.43
CA THR A 472 -33.57 -5.90 -12.36
C THR A 472 -33.88 -4.70 -11.46
N LYS A 473 -33.26 -4.67 -10.27
CA LYS A 473 -33.44 -3.58 -9.30
C LYS A 473 -32.84 -2.25 -9.78
N ILE A 474 -31.62 -2.27 -10.32
CA ILE A 474 -30.94 -1.07 -10.81
C ILE A 474 -31.66 -0.47 -12.03
N SER A 475 -32.13 -1.31 -12.97
CA SER A 475 -32.88 -0.85 -14.14
C SER A 475 -34.30 -0.37 -13.81
N LYS A 476 -34.70 -0.32 -12.53
CA LYS A 476 -36.07 -0.01 -12.06
C LYS A 476 -37.13 -0.80 -12.82
N GLU A 477 -36.86 -2.08 -13.09
CA GLU A 477 -37.73 -2.97 -13.86
C GLU A 477 -38.09 -2.50 -15.29
N LYS A 478 -37.35 -1.55 -15.86
CA LYS A 478 -37.55 -1.09 -17.25
C LYS A 478 -37.26 -2.19 -18.27
N ILE A 479 -36.29 -3.07 -17.98
CA ILE A 479 -35.92 -4.19 -18.86
C ILE A 479 -36.92 -5.34 -18.66
N ARG A 480 -37.88 -5.50 -19.59
CA ARG A 480 -38.96 -6.51 -19.52
C ARG A 480 -38.44 -7.92 -19.19
N ASN A 481 -37.37 -8.36 -19.85
CA ASN A 481 -36.79 -9.70 -19.70
C ASN A 481 -36.20 -9.96 -18.30
N LEU A 482 -35.81 -8.92 -17.56
CA LEU A 482 -35.24 -9.03 -16.22
C LEU A 482 -36.29 -9.06 -15.10
N ARG A 483 -37.54 -8.64 -15.36
CA ARG A 483 -38.60 -8.55 -14.34
C ARG A 483 -38.83 -9.86 -13.58
N VAL A 484 -38.62 -11.00 -14.24
CA VAL A 484 -38.80 -12.34 -13.66
C VAL A 484 -37.91 -12.57 -12.42
N PHE A 485 -36.74 -11.92 -12.32
CA PHE A 485 -35.78 -12.13 -11.23
C PHE A 485 -36.02 -11.23 -10.00
N SER A 486 -37.07 -10.40 -9.97
CA SER A 486 -37.33 -9.45 -8.88
C SER A 486 -37.79 -10.11 -7.57
N LYS A 487 -38.43 -11.28 -7.65
CA LYS A 487 -38.96 -12.05 -6.51
C LYS A 487 -37.89 -12.41 -5.49
N GLU A 488 -38.29 -12.65 -4.24
CA GLU A 488 -37.36 -12.93 -3.13
C GLU A 488 -36.68 -14.30 -3.23
N ASN A 489 -37.46 -15.35 -3.51
CA ASN A 489 -36.98 -16.71 -3.77
C ASN A 489 -36.90 -16.98 -5.27
N PHE A 490 -35.82 -17.63 -5.72
CA PHE A 490 -35.63 -17.96 -7.14
C PHE A 490 -36.40 -19.23 -7.54
N THR A 491 -37.13 -19.17 -8.65
CA THR A 491 -37.90 -20.33 -9.15
C THR A 491 -37.06 -21.28 -10.02
N SER A 492 -37.51 -22.53 -10.19
CA SER A 492 -36.84 -23.51 -11.07
C SER A 492 -36.68 -22.98 -12.52
N LYS A 493 -37.67 -22.24 -13.03
CA LYS A 493 -37.61 -21.58 -14.36
C LYS A 493 -36.50 -20.51 -14.42
N GLU A 494 -36.22 -19.81 -13.33
CA GLU A 494 -35.12 -18.85 -13.27
C GLU A 494 -33.76 -19.54 -13.22
N TYR A 495 -33.62 -20.64 -12.46
CA TYR A 495 -32.43 -21.49 -12.48
C TYR A 495 -32.13 -22.04 -13.89
N GLU A 496 -33.17 -22.44 -14.64
CA GLU A 496 -33.02 -22.87 -16.04
C GLU A 496 -32.52 -21.72 -16.93
N LYS A 497 -33.12 -20.52 -16.85
CA LYS A 497 -32.67 -19.33 -17.59
C LYS A 497 -31.22 -18.95 -17.27
N ALA A 498 -30.83 -18.95 -15.99
CA ALA A 498 -29.45 -18.67 -15.58
C ALA A 498 -28.48 -19.75 -16.08
N THR A 499 -28.92 -21.01 -16.18
CA THR A 499 -28.15 -22.11 -16.76
C THR A 499 -27.99 -21.94 -18.26
N GLN A 500 -29.06 -21.58 -18.99
CA GLN A 500 -29.01 -21.28 -20.42
C GLN A 500 -28.09 -20.09 -20.74
N LEU A 501 -28.07 -19.06 -19.90
CA LEU A 501 -27.13 -17.94 -20.05
C LEU A 501 -25.67 -18.40 -19.93
N LEU A 502 -25.35 -19.24 -18.94
CA LEU A 502 -24.01 -19.83 -18.77
C LEU A 502 -23.64 -20.76 -19.92
N VAL A 503 -24.59 -21.56 -20.43
CA VAL A 503 -24.41 -22.36 -21.66
C VAL A 503 -24.05 -21.44 -22.82
N LYS A 504 -24.83 -20.38 -23.09
CA LYS A 504 -24.58 -19.41 -24.17
C LYS A 504 -23.20 -18.74 -24.05
N MET A 505 -22.77 -18.40 -22.83
CA MET A 505 -21.42 -17.89 -22.57
C MET A 505 -20.33 -18.93 -22.88
N ALA A 506 -20.47 -20.17 -22.41
CA ALA A 506 -19.52 -21.25 -22.68
C ALA A 506 -19.47 -21.66 -24.17
N GLN A 507 -20.54 -21.37 -24.92
CA GLN A 507 -20.67 -21.62 -26.36
C GLN A 507 -20.18 -20.48 -27.26
N SER A 508 -19.79 -19.33 -26.68
CA SER A 508 -19.33 -18.15 -27.43
C SER A 508 -18.13 -18.39 -28.34
N ASN A 509 -17.28 -19.36 -27.99
CA ASN A 509 -16.05 -19.71 -28.72
C ASN A 509 -16.18 -20.99 -29.57
N ILE A 510 -17.40 -21.43 -29.92
CA ILE A 510 -17.59 -22.58 -30.81
C ILE A 510 -17.18 -22.21 -32.24
N THR A 511 -16.30 -23.02 -32.80
CA THR A 511 -15.78 -22.86 -34.17
C THR A 511 -16.68 -23.55 -35.20
N GLN A 512 -16.62 -23.08 -36.46
CA GLN A 512 -17.36 -23.70 -37.57
C GLN A 512 -17.03 -25.19 -37.74
N LYS A 513 -15.76 -25.58 -37.56
CA LYS A 513 -15.32 -26.98 -37.59
C LYS A 513 -16.00 -27.86 -36.55
N GLU A 514 -16.28 -27.32 -35.35
CA GLU A 514 -17.00 -28.05 -34.30
C GLU A 514 -18.49 -28.19 -34.61
N ILE A 515 -19.10 -27.18 -35.24
CA ILE A 515 -20.51 -27.22 -35.68
C ILE A 515 -20.73 -28.37 -36.67
N GLU A 516 -19.86 -28.48 -37.66
CA GLU A 516 -19.89 -29.54 -38.68
C GLU A 516 -19.57 -30.91 -38.08
N HIS A 517 -18.46 -31.03 -37.36
CA HIS A 517 -17.99 -32.32 -36.82
C HIS A 517 -18.95 -32.95 -35.80
N TRP A 518 -19.62 -32.15 -34.96
CA TRP A 518 -20.56 -32.65 -33.95
C TRP A 518 -22.04 -32.56 -34.37
N GLY A 519 -22.32 -32.15 -35.61
CA GLY A 519 -23.70 -32.03 -36.12
C GLY A 519 -24.57 -31.06 -35.32
N LEU A 520 -24.00 -29.92 -34.91
CA LEU A 520 -24.65 -28.99 -34.01
C LEU A 520 -25.82 -28.26 -34.68
N ARG A 521 -26.89 -28.04 -33.92
CA ARG A 521 -28.05 -27.23 -34.32
C ARG A 521 -28.41 -26.26 -33.19
N ARG A 522 -28.96 -25.10 -33.51
CA ARG A 522 -29.42 -24.13 -32.51
C ARG A 522 -30.84 -24.46 -32.06
N ASP A 523 -31.09 -24.34 -30.76
CA ASP A 523 -32.44 -24.35 -30.19
C ASP A 523 -33.13 -22.98 -30.32
N GLN A 524 -34.41 -22.91 -29.96
CA GLN A 524 -35.21 -21.67 -29.97
C GLN A 524 -34.60 -20.52 -29.14
N ASN A 525 -33.69 -20.80 -28.20
CA ASN A 525 -33.01 -19.78 -27.38
C ASN A 525 -31.61 -19.40 -27.95
N GLY A 526 -31.23 -19.98 -29.09
CA GLY A 526 -29.97 -19.77 -29.78
C GLY A 526 -28.79 -20.58 -29.26
N ASN A 527 -29.01 -21.56 -28.38
CA ASN A 527 -27.95 -22.42 -27.83
C ASN A 527 -27.67 -23.60 -28.76
N TRP A 528 -26.40 -23.99 -28.90
CA TRP A 528 -25.99 -25.15 -29.69
C TRP A 528 -26.25 -26.46 -28.97
N ARG A 529 -26.89 -27.41 -29.66
CA ARG A 529 -27.20 -28.77 -29.18
C ARG A 529 -26.66 -29.82 -30.12
N CYS A 530 -26.23 -30.94 -29.54
CA CYS A 530 -25.58 -32.04 -30.28
C CYS A 530 -26.63 -33.06 -30.75
N VAL A 531 -26.99 -33.01 -32.04
CA VAL A 531 -28.06 -33.85 -32.59
C VAL A 531 -27.52 -35.26 -32.93
N GLY A 532 -27.89 -36.24 -32.12
CA GLY A 532 -27.46 -37.64 -32.28
C GLY A 532 -28.30 -38.48 -33.26
N ARG A 533 -28.06 -39.79 -33.25
CA ARG A 533 -28.81 -40.77 -34.07
C ARG A 533 -30.27 -40.99 -33.61
N LEU A 534 -30.65 -40.54 -32.41
CA LEU A 534 -31.97 -40.77 -31.80
C LEU A 534 -33.07 -39.77 -32.27
N ARG A 535 -32.98 -39.22 -33.49
CA ARG A 535 -33.94 -38.21 -34.00
C ARG A 535 -35.41 -38.68 -34.01
N GLN A 536 -35.65 -39.98 -34.18
CA GLN A 536 -37.00 -40.55 -34.12
C GLN A 536 -37.58 -40.62 -32.69
N ALA A 537 -36.73 -40.67 -31.66
CA ALA A 537 -37.15 -40.69 -30.25
C ALA A 537 -37.08 -39.30 -29.58
N MET A 538 -36.46 -38.33 -30.25
CA MET A 538 -36.19 -36.97 -29.76
C MET A 538 -36.52 -36.00 -30.90
N PRO A 539 -37.82 -35.70 -31.13
CA PRO A 539 -38.27 -34.98 -32.32
C PRO A 539 -37.92 -33.49 -32.28
N GLN A 540 -37.76 -32.89 -31.10
CA GLN A 540 -37.43 -31.47 -30.96
C GLN A 540 -35.92 -31.27 -30.77
N ILE A 541 -35.37 -30.15 -31.26
CA ILE A 541 -33.96 -29.82 -31.05
C ILE A 541 -33.68 -29.62 -29.56
N GLU A 542 -34.66 -29.09 -28.83
CA GLU A 542 -34.71 -28.85 -27.39
C GLU A 542 -34.55 -30.12 -26.53
N ASP A 543 -34.81 -31.30 -27.09
CA ASP A 543 -34.59 -32.58 -26.40
C ASP A 543 -33.09 -32.93 -26.33
N PHE A 544 -32.30 -32.50 -27.31
CA PHE A 544 -30.88 -32.88 -27.42
C PHE A 544 -29.99 -32.14 -26.42
N PRO A 545 -28.89 -32.78 -25.94
CA PRO A 545 -28.01 -32.17 -24.95
C PRO A 545 -27.26 -30.94 -25.49
N TYR A 546 -27.09 -29.93 -24.64
CA TYR A 546 -26.30 -28.74 -24.95
C TYR A 546 -24.84 -29.12 -25.20
N PHE A 547 -24.24 -28.64 -26.30
CA PHE A 547 -22.82 -28.86 -26.57
C PHE A 547 -21.97 -27.91 -25.71
N ILE A 548 -21.01 -28.46 -24.95
CA ILE A 548 -20.15 -27.69 -24.05
C ILE A 548 -18.69 -28.06 -24.29
N ASN A 549 -17.89 -27.05 -24.64
CA ASN A 549 -16.45 -27.21 -24.82
C ASN A 549 -15.71 -27.41 -23.50
N ARG A 550 -14.51 -27.99 -23.59
CA ARG A 550 -13.65 -28.23 -22.42
C ARG A 550 -13.18 -26.89 -21.85
N GLY A 551 -13.41 -26.68 -20.56
CA GLY A 551 -13.19 -25.41 -19.87
C GLY A 551 -13.63 -25.55 -18.41
N LYS A 552 -13.65 -24.44 -17.65
CA LYS A 552 -14.00 -24.53 -16.23
C LYS A 552 -15.48 -24.84 -16.05
N PHE A 553 -16.37 -24.30 -16.88
CA PHE A 553 -17.79 -24.67 -16.85
C PHE A 553 -17.99 -26.19 -17.01
N ALA A 554 -17.25 -26.83 -17.91
CA ALA A 554 -17.23 -28.28 -18.06
C ALA A 554 -16.67 -29.02 -16.82
N GLU A 555 -15.62 -28.51 -16.16
CA GLU A 555 -15.16 -29.07 -14.87
C GLU A 555 -16.29 -29.02 -13.81
N LEU A 556 -17.01 -27.89 -13.74
CA LEU A 556 -18.09 -27.68 -12.76
C LEU A 556 -19.31 -28.56 -13.01
N ILE A 557 -19.69 -28.77 -14.28
CA ILE A 557 -20.75 -29.71 -14.67
C ILE A 557 -20.36 -31.13 -14.26
N VAL A 558 -19.16 -31.60 -14.64
CA VAL A 558 -18.71 -32.97 -14.30
C VAL A 558 -18.68 -33.18 -12.79
N LYS A 559 -18.16 -32.20 -12.04
CA LYS A 559 -18.14 -32.24 -10.58
C LYS A 559 -19.55 -32.35 -9.98
N HIS A 560 -20.48 -31.51 -10.45
CA HIS A 560 -21.85 -31.50 -9.94
C HIS A 560 -22.58 -32.83 -10.17
N TYR A 561 -22.50 -33.40 -11.37
CA TYR A 561 -23.10 -34.71 -11.65
C TYR A 561 -22.43 -35.85 -10.88
N HIS A 562 -21.12 -35.78 -10.65
CA HIS A 562 -20.39 -36.78 -9.87
C HIS A 562 -20.73 -36.74 -8.37
N GLU A 563 -20.74 -35.56 -7.77
CA GLU A 563 -21.11 -35.36 -6.35
C GLU A 563 -22.59 -35.73 -6.11
N ASN A 564 -23.51 -35.29 -6.97
CA ASN A 564 -24.94 -35.66 -6.88
C ASN A 564 -25.20 -37.15 -7.17
N SER A 565 -24.27 -37.85 -7.83
CA SER A 565 -24.33 -39.30 -8.03
C SER A 565 -23.57 -40.08 -6.95
N PHE A 566 -23.39 -39.49 -5.75
CA PHE A 566 -22.68 -40.10 -4.62
C PHE A 566 -21.30 -40.66 -4.98
N HIS A 567 -20.54 -39.89 -5.76
CA HIS A 567 -19.19 -40.28 -6.23
C HIS A 567 -19.14 -41.54 -7.12
N ALA A 568 -20.25 -41.89 -7.78
CA ALA A 568 -20.33 -43.02 -8.70
C ALA A 568 -19.29 -42.98 -9.83
N SER A 569 -19.09 -44.15 -10.46
CA SER A 569 -18.07 -44.39 -11.47
C SER A 569 -18.09 -43.40 -12.65
N VAL A 570 -16.94 -43.25 -13.31
CA VAL A 570 -16.77 -42.44 -14.54
C VAL A 570 -17.86 -42.72 -15.57
N HIS A 571 -18.27 -43.98 -15.72
CA HIS A 571 -19.31 -44.38 -16.66
C HIS A 571 -20.70 -43.87 -16.24
N TYR A 572 -21.05 -43.99 -14.96
CA TYR A 572 -22.33 -43.51 -14.44
C TYR A 572 -22.44 -41.98 -14.52
N THR A 573 -21.39 -41.26 -14.08
CA THR A 573 -21.32 -39.79 -14.19
C THR A 573 -21.47 -39.35 -15.65
N TRP A 574 -20.79 -40.03 -16.58
CA TRP A 574 -20.89 -39.74 -18.02
C TRP A 574 -22.31 -39.94 -18.55
N SER A 575 -22.95 -41.08 -18.26
CA SER A 575 -24.30 -41.39 -18.74
C SER A 575 -25.34 -40.40 -18.20
N LYS A 576 -25.29 -40.04 -16.91
CA LYS A 576 -26.21 -39.04 -16.32
C LYS A 576 -25.99 -37.64 -16.89
N MET A 577 -24.73 -37.21 -17.04
CA MET A 577 -24.41 -35.92 -17.63
C MET A 577 -24.87 -35.81 -19.10
N ARG A 578 -24.69 -36.88 -19.88
CA ARG A 578 -25.01 -36.94 -21.32
C ARG A 578 -26.49 -36.72 -21.65
N GLN A 579 -27.39 -36.90 -20.68
CA GLN A 579 -28.82 -36.59 -20.82
C GLN A 579 -29.08 -35.08 -21.02
N ARG A 580 -28.14 -34.20 -20.63
CA ARG A 580 -28.32 -32.74 -20.71
C ARG A 580 -27.13 -31.99 -21.31
N TYR A 581 -25.91 -32.53 -21.21
CA TYR A 581 -24.69 -31.89 -21.71
C TYR A 581 -23.82 -32.85 -22.52
N TRP A 582 -23.41 -32.43 -23.71
CA TRP A 582 -22.45 -33.13 -24.55
C TRP A 582 -21.07 -32.47 -24.45
N ILE A 583 -20.07 -33.22 -23.99
CA ILE A 583 -18.68 -32.75 -23.87
C ILE A 583 -17.78 -33.60 -24.79
N PRO A 584 -16.95 -32.99 -25.66
CA PRO A 584 -16.04 -33.71 -26.56
C PRO A 584 -15.15 -34.74 -25.87
N HIS A 585 -15.26 -36.00 -26.31
CA HIS A 585 -14.64 -37.19 -25.71
C HIS A 585 -14.94 -37.37 -24.20
N GLY A 586 -16.17 -37.07 -23.78
CA GLY A 586 -16.60 -36.96 -22.39
C GLY A 586 -16.11 -38.06 -21.44
N ARG A 587 -16.12 -39.34 -21.82
CA ARG A 587 -15.63 -40.44 -20.96
C ARG A 587 -14.16 -40.29 -20.58
N SER A 588 -13.29 -39.92 -21.53
CA SER A 588 -11.86 -39.69 -21.27
C SER A 588 -11.61 -38.40 -20.49
N TYR A 589 -12.37 -37.34 -20.80
CA TYR A 589 -12.34 -36.06 -20.09
C TYR A 589 -12.72 -36.24 -18.62
N ILE A 590 -13.82 -36.93 -18.33
CA ILE A 590 -14.29 -37.22 -16.97
C ILE A 590 -13.24 -38.04 -16.20
N LYS A 591 -12.65 -39.09 -16.80
CA LYS A 591 -11.58 -39.89 -16.18
C LYS A 591 -10.37 -39.02 -15.79
N LYS A 592 -9.96 -38.09 -16.65
CA LYS A 592 -8.84 -37.16 -16.39
C LYS A 592 -9.20 -36.12 -15.32
N ILE A 593 -10.40 -35.54 -15.39
CA ILE A 593 -10.77 -34.39 -14.57
C ILE A 593 -11.13 -34.77 -13.13
N LEU A 594 -11.78 -35.94 -12.90
CA LEU A 594 -12.19 -36.35 -11.55
C LEU A 594 -11.01 -36.53 -10.60
N ARG A 595 -9.88 -37.08 -11.07
CA ARG A 595 -8.62 -37.17 -10.31
C ARG A 595 -8.09 -35.81 -9.84
N LYS A 596 -8.39 -34.73 -10.56
CA LYS A 596 -7.96 -33.36 -10.26
C LYS A 596 -8.96 -32.60 -9.37
N ILE A 597 -10.27 -32.77 -9.60
CA ILE A 597 -11.30 -31.91 -9.01
C ILE A 597 -12.04 -32.52 -7.82
N CYS A 598 -12.04 -33.85 -7.67
CA CYS A 598 -12.66 -34.54 -6.54
C CYS A 598 -11.58 -35.02 -5.57
N LYS A 599 -11.26 -34.20 -4.55
CA LYS A 599 -10.25 -34.56 -3.54
C LYS A 599 -10.59 -35.86 -2.78
N GLY A 600 -11.86 -36.13 -2.52
CA GLY A 600 -12.30 -37.38 -1.90
C GLY A 600 -11.88 -38.60 -2.73
N CYS A 601 -12.36 -38.69 -3.97
CA CYS A 601 -11.97 -39.79 -4.87
C CYS A 601 -10.48 -39.83 -5.20
N ALA A 602 -9.77 -38.69 -5.16
CA ALA A 602 -8.31 -38.68 -5.27
C ALA A 602 -7.67 -39.36 -4.06
N MET A 603 -8.04 -38.96 -2.83
CA MET A 603 -7.52 -39.56 -1.58
C MET A 603 -7.81 -41.07 -1.48
N TRP A 604 -9.02 -41.51 -1.88
CA TRP A 604 -9.37 -42.94 -1.91
C TRP A 604 -8.54 -43.78 -2.90
N VAL A 605 -7.83 -43.15 -3.84
CA VAL A 605 -7.01 -43.81 -4.87
C VAL A 605 -5.50 -43.57 -4.66
N VAL A 606 -5.12 -42.73 -3.70
CA VAL A 606 -3.72 -42.49 -3.33
C VAL A 606 -3.19 -43.68 -2.52
N THR A 607 -2.10 -44.28 -2.99
CA THR A 607 -1.32 -45.24 -2.21
C THR A 607 -0.59 -44.53 -1.06
N PRO A 608 -0.37 -45.19 0.10
CA PRO A 608 0.46 -44.63 1.16
C PRO A 608 1.85 -44.23 0.64
N PHE A 609 2.43 -43.18 1.23
CA PHE A 609 3.84 -42.86 1.02
C PHE A 609 4.69 -43.94 1.69
N GLU A 610 5.65 -44.53 0.98
CA GLU A 610 6.62 -45.46 1.56
C GLU A 610 7.42 -44.73 2.63
N GLN A 611 7.31 -45.18 3.87
CA GLN A 611 8.10 -44.60 4.96
C GLN A 611 9.56 -45.06 4.80
N PRO A 612 10.54 -44.15 4.96
CA PRO A 612 11.95 -44.56 5.00
C PRO A 612 12.19 -45.51 6.18
N ASP A 613 13.19 -46.38 6.06
CA ASP A 613 13.56 -47.31 7.12
C ASP A 613 13.78 -46.58 8.45
N PHE A 614 13.08 -47.04 9.50
CA PHE A 614 13.22 -46.43 10.81
C PHE A 614 14.62 -46.70 11.39
N PRO A 615 15.31 -45.68 11.94
CA PRO A 615 16.53 -45.93 12.70
C PRO A 615 16.22 -46.80 13.93
N PRO A 616 17.18 -47.63 14.39
CA PRO A 616 16.97 -48.50 15.54
C PRO A 616 16.56 -47.70 16.78
N TYR A 617 15.59 -48.23 17.54
CA TYR A 617 15.08 -47.55 18.72
C TYR A 617 16.17 -47.35 19.79
N PRO A 618 16.24 -46.18 20.46
CA PRO A 618 17.15 -45.98 21.58
C PRO A 618 16.96 -47.04 22.67
N THR A 619 18.05 -47.51 23.28
CA THR A 619 18.05 -48.60 24.27
C THR A 619 17.05 -48.39 25.42
N ALA A 620 16.90 -47.13 25.86
CA ALA A 620 15.94 -46.70 26.89
C ALA A 620 14.45 -46.88 26.51
N ARG A 621 14.15 -47.21 25.25
CA ARG A 621 12.79 -47.45 24.74
C ARG A 621 12.47 -48.94 24.53
N VAL A 622 13.48 -49.81 24.58
CA VAL A 622 13.37 -51.27 24.38
C VAL A 622 13.74 -52.09 25.61
N THR A 623 14.51 -51.51 26.54
CA THR A 623 14.78 -52.13 27.84
C THR A 623 13.53 -52.09 28.71
N ALA A 624 13.10 -53.24 29.23
CA ALA A 624 12.00 -53.29 30.19
C ALA A 624 12.43 -52.64 31.53
N THR A 625 11.70 -51.61 31.95
CA THR A 625 11.91 -50.90 33.23
C THR A 625 10.61 -50.87 34.04
N GLN A 626 10.66 -50.42 35.30
CA GLN A 626 9.42 -50.16 36.05
C GLN A 626 8.59 -49.06 35.32
N PRO A 627 7.25 -49.06 35.48
CA PRO A 627 6.40 -47.99 34.94
C PRO A 627 6.91 -46.61 35.37
N PHE A 628 6.96 -45.68 34.41
CA PHE A 628 7.51 -44.32 34.52
C PHE A 628 9.01 -44.19 34.88
N GLU A 629 9.76 -45.28 35.06
CA GLU A 629 11.23 -45.21 35.32
C GLU A 629 11.99 -44.52 34.18
N THR A 630 11.59 -44.80 32.93
CA THR A 630 11.97 -44.01 31.75
C THR A 630 10.73 -43.32 31.18
N THR A 631 10.75 -41.99 31.09
CA THR A 631 9.59 -41.17 30.73
C THR A 631 9.92 -40.16 29.62
N GLY A 632 9.07 -40.06 28.61
CA GLY A 632 9.05 -38.95 27.65
C GLY A 632 8.18 -37.80 28.14
N VAL A 633 8.59 -36.56 27.90
CA VAL A 633 7.85 -35.34 28.28
C VAL A 633 7.67 -34.42 27.07
N ASP A 634 6.44 -33.96 26.88
CA ASP A 634 6.06 -32.98 25.86
C ASP A 634 5.13 -31.92 26.47
N LEU A 635 5.12 -30.71 25.91
CA LEU A 635 4.29 -29.59 26.38
C LEU A 635 3.37 -29.11 25.25
N PHE A 636 2.06 -29.32 25.38
CA PHE A 636 1.10 -28.89 24.36
C PHE A 636 0.13 -27.80 24.86
N GLY A 637 -0.40 -27.04 23.90
CA GLY A 637 -1.26 -25.88 24.15
C GLY A 637 -0.95 -24.73 23.18
N PRO A 638 -1.49 -23.52 23.41
CA PRO A 638 -2.39 -23.18 24.51
C PRO A 638 -3.83 -23.67 24.27
N ILE A 639 -4.40 -24.35 25.25
CA ILE A 639 -5.86 -24.56 25.35
C ILE A 639 -6.46 -23.25 25.87
N THR A 640 -7.52 -22.74 25.23
CA THR A 640 -8.20 -21.53 25.70
C THR A 640 -9.39 -21.93 26.57
N ILE A 641 -9.39 -21.47 27.82
CA ILE A 641 -10.47 -21.71 28.79
C ILE A 641 -11.19 -20.39 29.12
N MET A 642 -12.34 -20.49 29.79
CA MET A 642 -13.01 -19.36 30.44
C MET A 642 -12.78 -19.47 31.95
N GLU A 643 -12.28 -18.41 32.55
CA GLU A 643 -11.97 -18.32 33.97
C GLU A 643 -12.39 -16.93 34.44
N ASN A 644 -13.30 -16.84 35.41
CA ASN A 644 -13.89 -15.57 35.88
C ASN A 644 -14.40 -14.66 34.72
N HIS A 645 -15.06 -15.26 33.72
CA HIS A 645 -15.54 -14.62 32.48
C HIS A 645 -14.46 -14.03 31.55
N VAL A 646 -13.18 -14.24 31.85
CA VAL A 646 -12.03 -13.88 31.01
C VAL A 646 -11.53 -15.12 30.26
N LYS A 647 -11.11 -14.92 29.00
CA LYS A 647 -10.49 -16.00 28.21
C LYS A 647 -9.00 -16.11 28.54
N THR A 648 -8.64 -17.07 29.38
CA THR A 648 -7.23 -17.38 29.72
C THR A 648 -6.70 -18.57 28.93
N LYS A 649 -5.38 -18.64 28.80
CA LYS A 649 -4.66 -19.76 28.17
C LYS A 649 -4.13 -20.70 29.25
N ARG A 650 -4.15 -22.00 28.95
CA ARG A 650 -3.53 -23.06 29.74
C ARG A 650 -2.71 -23.99 28.85
N TRP A 651 -1.72 -24.62 29.43
CA TRP A 651 -0.86 -25.62 28.78
C TRP A 651 -0.99 -26.94 29.55
N VAL A 652 -0.55 -28.03 28.93
CA VAL A 652 -0.54 -29.35 29.55
C VAL A 652 0.82 -29.98 29.33
N ALA A 653 1.43 -30.43 30.43
CA ALA A 653 2.59 -31.30 30.40
C ALA A 653 2.12 -32.75 30.26
N LEU A 654 2.57 -33.41 29.19
CA LEU A 654 2.29 -34.80 28.88
C LEU A 654 3.52 -35.63 29.23
N PHE A 655 3.34 -36.55 30.17
CA PHE A 655 4.34 -37.54 30.58
C PHE A 655 3.93 -38.91 30.03
N THR A 656 4.79 -39.55 29.23
CA THR A 656 4.53 -40.89 28.68
C THR A 656 5.61 -41.87 29.13
N CYS A 657 5.21 -42.98 29.76
CA CYS A 657 6.15 -44.04 30.10
C CYS A 657 6.66 -44.72 28.82
N LEU A 658 7.97 -44.81 28.64
CA LEU A 658 8.53 -45.43 27.43
C LEU A 658 8.39 -46.96 27.40
N ALA A 659 8.31 -47.60 28.58
CA ALA A 659 8.11 -49.04 28.72
C ALA A 659 6.63 -49.45 28.50
N THR A 660 5.68 -48.84 29.22
CA THR A 660 4.25 -49.27 29.20
C THR A 660 3.35 -48.43 28.29
N ARG A 661 3.85 -47.31 27.74
CA ARG A 661 3.08 -46.29 27.00
C ARG A 661 1.95 -45.63 27.80
N ALA A 662 1.87 -45.86 29.11
CA ALA A 662 0.95 -45.15 30.00
C ALA A 662 1.21 -43.63 29.94
N VAL A 663 0.13 -42.85 29.87
CA VAL A 663 0.18 -41.38 29.81
C VAL A 663 -0.31 -40.79 31.13
N HIS A 664 0.35 -39.73 31.57
CA HIS A 664 -0.03 -38.90 32.70
C HIS A 664 0.00 -37.43 32.26
N LEU A 665 -1.01 -36.65 32.65
CA LEU A 665 -1.19 -35.28 32.21
C LEU A 665 -1.24 -34.35 33.42
N GLU A 666 -0.49 -33.26 33.37
CA GLU A 666 -0.48 -32.20 34.40
C GLU A 666 -0.77 -30.85 33.76
N VAL A 667 -1.73 -30.10 34.31
CA VAL A 667 -2.09 -28.78 33.80
C VAL A 667 -1.06 -27.75 34.25
N MET A 668 -0.71 -26.81 33.37
CA MET A 668 0.18 -25.68 33.62
C MET A 668 -0.55 -24.36 33.33
N GLU A 669 -0.47 -23.42 34.27
CA GLU A 669 -1.16 -22.13 34.14
C GLU A 669 -0.50 -21.21 33.11
N THR A 670 0.83 -21.26 33.07
CA THR A 670 1.67 -20.53 32.12
C THR A 670 2.75 -21.45 31.58
N MET A 671 3.40 -21.02 30.49
CA MET A 671 4.52 -21.74 29.88
C MET A 671 5.87 -21.45 30.59
N SER A 672 5.86 -21.05 31.86
CA SER A 672 7.09 -20.72 32.62
C SER A 672 7.85 -21.97 33.08
N ALA A 673 9.14 -21.80 33.36
CA ALA A 673 9.97 -22.87 33.94
C ALA A 673 9.44 -23.31 35.32
N GLU A 674 8.96 -22.38 36.14
CA GLU A 674 8.39 -22.65 37.46
C GLU A 674 7.16 -23.57 37.39
N GLN A 675 6.21 -23.25 36.49
CA GLN A 675 5.02 -24.08 36.27
C GLN A 675 5.39 -25.46 35.73
N CYS A 676 6.45 -25.55 34.91
CA CYS A 676 6.99 -26.81 34.44
C CYS A 676 7.57 -27.66 35.60
N ILE A 677 8.39 -27.06 36.47
CA ILE A 677 8.92 -27.73 37.68
C ILE A 677 7.79 -28.19 38.60
N GLN A 678 6.74 -27.38 38.78
CA GLN A 678 5.58 -27.77 39.59
C GLN A 678 4.80 -28.94 38.96
N ALA A 679 4.66 -28.99 37.63
CA ALA A 679 4.11 -30.16 36.94
C ALA A 679 4.99 -31.42 37.14
N PHE A 680 6.32 -31.29 37.02
CA PHE A 680 7.25 -32.38 37.33
C PHE A 680 7.10 -32.88 38.78
N ARG A 681 6.99 -31.98 39.76
CA ARG A 681 6.80 -32.34 41.18
C ARG A 681 5.49 -33.13 41.40
N ARG A 682 4.38 -32.72 40.77
CA ARG A 682 3.09 -33.43 40.83
C ARG A 682 3.12 -34.79 40.13
N PHE A 683 3.84 -34.90 39.02
CA PHE A 683 4.09 -36.18 38.35
C PHE A 683 4.90 -37.13 39.24
N ILE A 684 6.04 -36.67 39.78
CA ILE A 684 6.94 -37.47 40.62
C ILE A 684 6.24 -37.96 41.90
N SER A 685 5.47 -37.10 42.58
CA SER A 685 4.75 -37.49 43.80
C SER A 685 3.68 -38.55 43.56
N ARG A 686 3.15 -38.67 42.34
CA ARG A 686 2.14 -39.66 41.95
C ARG A 686 2.71 -40.93 41.29
N ARG A 687 3.87 -40.83 40.64
CA ARG A 687 4.41 -41.89 39.75
C ARG A 687 5.80 -42.41 40.12
N LYS A 688 6.41 -41.90 41.21
CA LYS A 688 7.83 -42.07 41.58
C LYS A 688 8.76 -41.23 40.68
N GLN A 689 9.97 -40.97 41.16
CA GLN A 689 11.00 -40.26 40.41
C GLN A 689 11.49 -41.11 39.22
N PRO A 690 11.44 -40.61 37.97
CA PRO A 690 12.03 -41.29 36.83
C PRO A 690 13.56 -41.28 36.94
N LYS A 691 14.23 -42.34 36.48
CA LYS A 691 15.70 -42.35 36.32
C LYS A 691 16.14 -41.60 35.07
N HIS A 692 15.30 -41.57 34.03
CA HIS A 692 15.63 -40.94 32.76
C HIS A 692 14.41 -40.25 32.14
N ILE A 693 14.57 -38.98 31.78
CA ILE A 693 13.55 -38.15 31.12
C ILE A 693 14.04 -37.79 29.72
N ILE A 694 13.18 -37.94 28.71
CA ILE A 694 13.44 -37.48 27.33
C ILE A 694 12.45 -36.37 27.02
N SER A 695 12.92 -35.21 26.58
CA SER A 695 12.07 -34.11 26.10
C SER A 695 12.61 -33.53 24.79
N ASP A 696 11.86 -32.61 24.19
CA ASP A 696 12.37 -31.77 23.11
C ASP A 696 13.29 -30.65 23.66
N ASN A 697 13.82 -29.83 22.74
CA ASN A 697 14.63 -28.65 23.05
C ASN A 697 13.78 -27.40 23.37
N GLY A 698 12.57 -27.57 23.90
CA GLY A 698 11.70 -26.47 24.30
C GLY A 698 12.37 -25.59 25.35
N LYS A 699 12.45 -24.27 25.11
CA LYS A 699 13.16 -23.31 25.99
C LYS A 699 12.75 -23.42 27.46
N ASN A 700 11.48 -23.72 27.72
CA ASN A 700 10.89 -23.85 29.05
C ASN A 700 11.38 -25.12 29.76
N LEU A 701 11.53 -26.23 29.04
CA LEU A 701 12.07 -27.50 29.53
C LEU A 701 13.58 -27.38 29.78
N ILE A 702 14.31 -26.73 28.86
CA ILE A 702 15.75 -26.43 29.06
C ILE A 702 15.94 -25.51 30.28
N ALA A 703 15.11 -24.48 30.46
CA ALA A 703 15.16 -23.62 31.64
C ALA A 703 14.81 -24.38 32.93
N ALA A 704 13.78 -25.23 32.91
CA ALA A 704 13.43 -26.09 34.04
C ALA A 704 14.56 -27.06 34.41
N SER A 705 15.22 -27.67 33.42
CA SER A 705 16.34 -28.61 33.67
C SER A 705 17.54 -27.97 34.38
N LYS A 706 17.75 -26.65 34.21
CA LYS A 706 18.80 -25.89 34.92
C LYS A 706 18.42 -25.47 36.34
N LEU A 707 17.14 -25.56 36.69
CA LEU A 707 16.56 -25.11 37.97
C LEU A 707 16.04 -26.29 38.82
N ALA A 708 16.20 -27.52 38.35
CA ALA A 708 15.65 -28.75 38.95
C ALA A 708 16.73 -29.70 39.49
N ILE A 709 17.89 -29.14 39.86
CA ILE A 709 18.92 -29.76 40.71
C ILE A 709 18.62 -29.35 42.15
#